data_AF-A0A3B9FIT6-F1
#
_entry.id   AF-A0A3B9FIT6-F1
#
_cell.length_a   1.000
_cell.length_b   1.000
_cell.length_c   1.000
_cell.angle_alpha   90.00
_cell.angle_beta   90.00
_cell.angle_gamma   90.00
#
_symmetry.space_group_name_H-M   'P 1'
#
loop_
_entity.id
_entity.type
_entity.pdbx_description
1 polymer ?
#
loop_
_entity_poly.entity_id
_entity_poly.type
_entity_poly.pdbx_seq_one_letter_code
_entity_poly.pdbx_strand_id
1 'polypeptide(L)'
;MKTSSFLLPFLFLLGSVASRANAPFDYVWGTAHHVLPETHSEESGYFSLCEGNDGRIFIGTSKYDHNAYLVEFDPVTEKQRVVVDAHKVCGLTAKGYAAQAKFHTRNYVGPSGIIYAGTKQGYAKKGDESEYPGGYLITYDPRNDTARNLGMPYEKQGIADVVADESRGLIYVVTCEDQHWMLYDVATKKFTELGPMLTPYATTLMDAEGKAHALTKDFQLATYDPATKKVYRRPIGIGGKTFTRESRSSIPTWNLDADGRTAWLILMNDAHLLSIDLSSKGKKAMGANHGLMLKGERPDSRSALTIAPDGRIYALISVQNTTGFGKGKLHHLCRYDPKKRRHEDLGVLAVKNPDFFDFKPANGKKPPWSHGYHTLPDGAMTPLHNHMALIATRDNTLYATIIYPFTLLKIDAYRTEPPAARPAQKYLRSIHQHLDRIEKNLPQFTELGERAAERYERGGLVGFHWLGATLEQELIGRSGGLMHVGFDRPWKDKALRTDKEKAHDMAVVAWDKDPKPNDLKRLQKFKEAGQFVLGFGSMRNPRLSDHAKACDAWVDLDTEPKDRDPGKLNHVVGAVSGWVWMAETIAAHTRKGRMPTMWKSWAMEDGRDWSDRFFRKVKYHKEYSVAPISKGVLGKAFLHRIRSQLLALENTQLPTLLNFAESIARESKAGRRTVVASSGHMVMHYVGKYSDSAWADNIEVHENVESQLNNFKKKAPQGGLVLRLGYFGLSPKVDDLFKAKKNRVLLMAAENPRSDFASHLNYPGRLDLGLAFGDACVPIEGYPIALFPPSGIVKAAAYESLNLEVLRLLGK
;
A
#
# COMPACT_ATOMS: atom_id res chain seq x y z
N MET A 1 53.06 -63.75 13.14
CA MET A 1 53.10 -64.13 11.72
C MET A 1 53.10 -62.86 10.88
N LYS A 2 54.07 -62.82 9.97
CA LYS A 2 54.45 -61.82 8.97
C LYS A 2 53.42 -60.76 8.54
N THR A 3 53.91 -59.53 8.63
CA THR A 3 53.63 -58.33 7.83
C THR A 3 53.56 -58.58 6.32
N SER A 4 52.68 -57.87 5.61
CA SER A 4 52.93 -57.21 4.31
C SER A 4 51.66 -56.51 3.81
N SER A 5 51.68 -55.18 3.68
CA SER A 5 50.83 -54.46 2.73
C SER A 5 51.56 -53.18 2.32
N PHE A 6 51.64 -53.03 0.99
CA PHE A 6 52.41 -52.06 0.24
C PHE A 6 52.02 -50.60 0.55
N LEU A 7 53.01 -49.74 0.76
CA LEU A 7 52.87 -48.29 0.65
C LEU A 7 52.95 -47.88 -0.84
N LEU A 8 51.88 -47.27 -1.37
CA LEU A 8 51.91 -46.42 -2.56
C LEU A 8 52.13 -44.97 -2.10
N PRO A 9 53.07 -44.19 -2.68
CA PRO A 9 53.18 -42.78 -2.37
C PRO A 9 52.09 -42.01 -3.12
N PHE A 10 51.08 -41.51 -2.39
CA PHE A 10 50.20 -40.46 -2.89
C PHE A 10 51.00 -39.16 -2.95
N LEU A 11 51.31 -38.70 -4.17
CA LEU A 11 51.75 -37.34 -4.43
C LEU A 11 50.63 -36.39 -3.97
N PHE A 12 50.82 -35.72 -2.84
CA PHE A 12 50.02 -34.55 -2.49
C PHE A 12 50.36 -33.43 -3.47
N LEU A 13 49.50 -33.21 -4.48
CA LEU A 13 49.42 -31.91 -5.12
C LEU A 13 48.92 -30.92 -4.06
N LEU A 14 49.84 -30.20 -3.44
CA LEU A 14 49.56 -28.96 -2.73
C LEU A 14 49.02 -27.96 -3.75
N GLY A 15 47.71 -27.99 -3.97
CA GLY A 15 47.01 -26.90 -4.62
C GLY A 15 47.23 -25.64 -3.79
N SER A 16 47.98 -24.69 -4.34
CA SER A 16 48.11 -23.35 -3.78
C SER A 16 46.70 -22.76 -3.64
N VAL A 17 46.19 -22.67 -2.42
CA VAL A 17 45.05 -21.82 -2.11
C VAL A 17 45.54 -20.40 -2.35
N ALA A 18 45.27 -19.85 -3.53
CA ALA A 18 45.57 -18.46 -3.84
C ALA A 18 44.88 -17.61 -2.74
N SER A 19 45.68 -16.91 -1.93
CA SER A 19 45.13 -15.96 -0.98
C SER A 19 44.39 -14.89 -1.78
N ARG A 20 43.08 -14.76 -1.54
CA ARG A 20 42.31 -13.64 -2.10
C ARG A 20 42.88 -12.35 -1.55
N ALA A 21 43.19 -11.41 -2.43
CA ALA A 21 43.72 -10.11 -2.03
C ALA A 21 42.68 -9.34 -1.20
N ASN A 22 43.09 -8.65 -0.13
CA ASN A 22 42.17 -7.87 0.70
C ASN A 22 41.80 -6.55 0.00
N ALA A 23 40.51 -6.21 0.00
CA ALA A 23 40.03 -4.93 -0.52
C ALA A 23 40.52 -3.75 0.37
N PRO A 24 40.88 -2.59 -0.21
CA PRO A 24 41.33 -1.41 0.53
C PRO A 24 40.17 -0.55 1.07
N PHE A 25 38.96 -1.09 1.12
CA PHE A 25 37.73 -0.44 1.57
C PHE A 25 36.78 -1.48 2.18
N ASP A 26 35.84 -1.01 2.98
CA ASP A 26 34.76 -1.84 3.50
C ASP A 26 33.69 -2.10 2.42
N TYR A 27 32.94 -3.20 2.59
CA TYR A 27 31.80 -3.52 1.75
C TYR A 27 30.47 -3.26 2.45
N VAL A 28 29.53 -2.70 1.70
CA VAL A 28 28.12 -2.62 2.05
C VAL A 28 27.36 -3.68 1.25
N TRP A 29 27.07 -4.79 1.92
CA TRP A 29 26.44 -5.95 1.28
C TRP A 29 24.93 -5.79 1.17
N GLY A 30 24.39 -5.97 -0.04
CA GLY A 30 22.96 -6.04 -0.31
C GLY A 30 22.54 -7.33 -1.01
N THR A 31 21.28 -7.72 -0.84
CA THR A 31 20.64 -8.80 -1.60
C THR A 31 20.09 -8.22 -2.90
N ALA A 32 20.52 -8.76 -4.03
CA ALA A 32 20.09 -8.33 -5.36
C ALA A 32 18.86 -9.12 -5.83
N HIS A 33 17.88 -8.42 -6.38
CA HIS A 33 16.69 -9.00 -7.02
C HIS A 33 16.63 -8.51 -8.46
N HIS A 34 16.60 -9.43 -9.43
CA HIS A 34 16.34 -9.09 -10.83
C HIS A 34 14.90 -8.56 -10.95
N VAL A 35 14.76 -7.32 -11.42
CA VAL A 35 13.44 -6.72 -11.62
C VAL A 35 12.75 -7.48 -12.75
N LEU A 36 11.47 -7.79 -12.55
CA LEU A 36 10.64 -8.64 -13.39
C LEU A 36 10.95 -8.54 -14.91
N PRO A 37 11.57 -9.55 -15.55
CA PRO A 37 12.19 -9.43 -16.87
C PRO A 37 11.27 -8.95 -18.00
N GLU A 38 10.01 -9.35 -17.99
CA GLU A 38 9.03 -8.98 -19.02
C GLU A 38 8.66 -7.48 -19.03
N THR A 39 9.09 -6.74 -18.01
CA THR A 39 8.74 -5.33 -17.80
C THR A 39 9.79 -4.36 -18.30
N HIS A 40 10.92 -4.83 -18.81
CA HIS A 40 11.97 -4.02 -19.41
C HIS A 40 12.57 -4.71 -20.65
N SER A 41 13.28 -3.96 -21.50
CA SER A 41 13.83 -4.49 -22.77
C SER A 41 15.36 -4.42 -22.86
N GLU A 42 15.98 -3.52 -22.12
CA GLU A 42 17.42 -3.29 -22.12
C GLU A 42 17.99 -3.42 -20.71
N GLU A 43 17.32 -4.14 -19.82
CA GLU A 43 17.76 -4.28 -18.42
C GLU A 43 18.01 -2.91 -17.75
N SER A 44 17.10 -1.96 -17.98
CA SER A 44 17.21 -0.59 -17.49
C SER A 44 15.95 -0.10 -16.77
N GLY A 45 16.17 0.88 -15.89
CA GLY A 45 15.16 1.69 -15.25
C GLY A 45 15.74 3.05 -14.84
N TYR A 46 14.91 3.91 -14.27
CA TYR A 46 15.28 5.28 -13.90
C TYR A 46 15.03 5.53 -12.40
N PHE A 47 14.56 6.73 -12.05
CA PHE A 47 14.44 7.22 -10.68
C PHE A 47 13.22 6.66 -9.92
N SER A 48 12.38 5.87 -10.61
CA SER A 48 11.06 5.45 -10.15
C SER A 48 11.14 4.36 -9.09
N LEU A 49 11.27 4.79 -7.83
CA LEU A 49 11.37 3.92 -6.66
C LEU A 49 10.75 4.61 -5.44
N CYS A 50 9.75 3.97 -4.81
CA CYS A 50 9.17 4.47 -3.56
C CYS A 50 8.67 3.33 -2.65
N GLU A 51 8.53 3.62 -1.35
CA GLU A 51 7.86 2.73 -0.39
C GLU A 51 6.39 3.17 -0.24
N GLY A 52 5.44 2.26 -0.46
CA GLY A 52 4.02 2.51 -0.18
C GLY A 52 3.69 2.57 1.31
N ASN A 53 2.47 2.97 1.66
CA ASN A 53 2.04 3.01 3.07
C ASN A 53 2.00 1.62 3.72
N ASP A 54 1.83 0.57 2.92
CA ASP A 54 1.85 -0.83 3.37
C ASP A 54 3.26 -1.45 3.45
N GLY A 55 4.31 -0.66 3.20
CA GLY A 55 5.70 -1.11 3.23
C GLY A 55 6.18 -1.83 1.97
N ARG A 56 5.33 -1.97 0.94
CA ARG A 56 5.76 -2.53 -0.36
C ARG A 56 6.60 -1.53 -1.13
N ILE A 57 7.50 -2.06 -1.96
CA ILE A 57 8.38 -1.24 -2.80
C ILE A 57 7.82 -1.18 -4.21
N PHE A 58 7.69 0.02 -4.78
CA PHE A 58 7.15 0.24 -6.12
C PHE A 58 8.23 0.76 -7.05
N ILE A 59 8.41 0.06 -8.16
CA ILE A 59 9.54 0.20 -9.08
C ILE A 59 8.99 0.48 -10.48
N GLY A 60 9.40 1.60 -11.08
CA GLY A 60 9.03 1.91 -12.46
C GLY A 60 10.06 1.37 -13.43
N THR A 61 9.60 0.71 -14.48
CA THR A 61 10.46 -0.02 -15.42
C THR A 61 10.52 0.69 -16.77
N SER A 62 11.49 0.29 -17.60
CA SER A 62 11.68 0.84 -18.95
C SER A 62 11.66 -0.26 -20.02
N LYS A 63 10.58 -0.34 -20.81
CA LYS A 63 10.47 -1.25 -21.96
C LYS A 63 10.37 -0.43 -23.25
N TYR A 64 11.54 -0.10 -23.78
CA TYR A 64 11.69 0.69 -25.00
C TYR A 64 10.89 0.10 -26.17
N ASP A 65 10.39 0.99 -27.03
CA ASP A 65 9.48 0.73 -28.16
C ASP A 65 8.12 0.11 -27.82
N HIS A 66 7.82 -0.14 -26.54
CA HIS A 66 6.68 -0.96 -26.16
C HIS A 66 5.80 -0.38 -25.06
N ASN A 67 6.30 -0.25 -23.82
CA ASN A 67 5.45 0.05 -22.67
C ASN A 67 6.25 0.52 -21.44
N ALA A 68 5.54 0.94 -20.40
CA ALA A 68 6.07 1.20 -19.07
C ALA A 68 5.24 0.44 -18.04
N TYR A 69 5.89 -0.09 -17.02
CA TYR A 69 5.21 -0.82 -15.95
C TYR A 69 5.60 -0.29 -14.58
N LEU A 70 4.64 -0.27 -13.67
CA LEU A 70 4.92 -0.14 -12.24
C LEU A 70 4.87 -1.56 -11.64
N VAL A 71 5.96 -1.97 -11.02
CA VAL A 71 6.13 -3.26 -10.37
C VAL A 71 6.09 -3.07 -8.87
N GLU A 72 5.26 -3.86 -8.20
CA GLU A 72 5.23 -3.97 -6.74
C GLU A 72 6.15 -5.12 -6.32
N PHE A 73 7.03 -4.86 -5.35
CA PHE A 73 7.90 -5.84 -4.70
C PHE A 73 7.50 -5.97 -3.22
N ASP A 74 7.27 -7.20 -2.79
CA ASP A 74 6.98 -7.54 -1.40
C ASP A 74 8.31 -7.82 -0.67
N PRO A 75 8.75 -6.96 0.28
CA PRO A 75 10.05 -7.12 0.92
C PRO A 75 10.15 -8.31 1.88
N VAL A 76 9.03 -8.95 2.21
CA VAL A 76 8.94 -10.12 3.09
C VAL A 76 8.99 -11.41 2.30
N THR A 77 8.22 -11.49 1.20
CA THR A 77 8.14 -12.71 0.37
C THR A 77 9.04 -12.66 -0.86
N GLU A 78 9.63 -11.50 -1.16
CA GLU A 78 10.49 -11.21 -2.32
C GLU A 78 9.80 -11.39 -3.67
N LYS A 79 8.47 -11.54 -3.66
CA LYS A 79 7.65 -11.67 -4.86
C LYS A 79 7.43 -10.32 -5.52
N GLN A 80 7.36 -10.35 -6.84
CA GLN A 80 7.07 -9.18 -7.68
C GLN A 80 5.76 -9.39 -8.45
N ARG A 81 5.04 -8.31 -8.72
CA ARG A 81 3.91 -8.29 -9.65
C ARG A 81 3.79 -6.95 -10.37
N VAL A 82 3.29 -6.97 -11.60
CA VAL A 82 2.88 -5.74 -12.30
C VAL A 82 1.59 -5.21 -11.68
N VAL A 83 1.59 -3.93 -11.29
CA VAL A 83 0.42 -3.24 -10.75
C VAL A 83 -0.11 -2.14 -11.66
N VAL A 84 0.73 -1.64 -12.57
CA VAL A 84 0.32 -0.71 -13.63
C VAL A 84 0.93 -1.15 -14.95
N ASP A 85 0.07 -1.27 -15.96
CA ASP A 85 0.45 -1.27 -17.38
C ASP A 85 0.05 0.09 -17.95
N ALA A 86 1.03 0.91 -18.32
CA ALA A 86 0.77 2.30 -18.71
C ALA A 86 -0.10 2.39 -19.97
N HIS A 87 0.12 1.53 -20.96
CA HIS A 87 -0.65 1.52 -22.20
C HIS A 87 -2.08 1.05 -21.95
N LYS A 88 -2.29 0.00 -21.16
CA LYS A 88 -3.64 -0.46 -20.78
C LYS A 88 -4.42 0.65 -20.09
N VAL A 89 -3.80 1.35 -19.13
CA VAL A 89 -4.44 2.44 -18.38
C VAL A 89 -4.73 3.65 -19.27
N CYS A 90 -3.90 3.90 -20.28
CA CYS A 90 -4.08 5.03 -21.21
C CYS A 90 -4.88 4.67 -22.47
N GLY A 91 -5.28 3.41 -22.66
CA GLY A 91 -5.97 2.96 -23.88
C GLY A 91 -5.10 3.00 -25.13
N LEU A 92 -3.79 2.74 -25.00
CA LEU A 92 -2.81 2.87 -26.07
C LEU A 92 -2.33 1.51 -26.58
N THR A 93 -1.88 1.50 -27.83
CA THR A 93 -1.17 0.37 -28.48
C THR A 93 0.10 0.82 -29.21
N ALA A 94 0.54 2.06 -28.96
CA ALA A 94 1.66 2.71 -29.64
C ALA A 94 2.96 1.90 -29.54
N LYS A 95 3.86 2.08 -30.52
CA LYS A 95 5.17 1.43 -30.59
C LYS A 95 6.24 2.44 -30.97
N GLY A 96 7.51 2.04 -30.87
CA GLY A 96 8.65 2.91 -31.20
C GLY A 96 8.73 4.12 -30.28
N TYR A 97 9.17 5.25 -30.82
CA TYR A 97 9.33 6.51 -30.09
C TYR A 97 8.01 7.05 -29.54
N ALA A 98 6.88 6.79 -30.20
CA ALA A 98 5.55 7.18 -29.71
C ALA A 98 5.09 6.41 -28.45
N ALA A 99 5.74 5.30 -28.10
CA ALA A 99 5.35 4.50 -26.94
C ALA A 99 5.64 5.22 -25.61
N GLN A 100 4.73 5.08 -24.64
CA GLN A 100 5.05 5.29 -23.22
C GLN A 100 6.01 4.18 -22.81
N ALA A 101 7.31 4.47 -22.75
CA ALA A 101 8.36 3.45 -22.68
C ALA A 101 9.00 3.32 -21.30
N LYS A 102 8.76 4.27 -20.39
CA LYS A 102 9.24 4.20 -19.00
C LYS A 102 8.42 5.03 -18.04
N PHE A 103 8.43 4.63 -16.77
CA PHE A 103 8.14 5.53 -15.65
C PHE A 103 9.44 6.22 -15.21
N HIS A 104 9.47 7.54 -15.27
CA HIS A 104 10.69 8.35 -15.09
C HIS A 104 10.67 9.22 -13.81
N THR A 105 9.52 9.28 -13.13
CA THR A 105 9.33 10.00 -11.87
C THR A 105 10.08 9.36 -10.72
N ARG A 106 10.29 10.05 -9.58
CA ARG A 106 10.68 9.41 -8.30
C ARG A 106 9.54 8.64 -7.62
N ASN A 107 8.35 8.74 -8.19
CA ASN A 107 7.07 8.37 -7.61
C ASN A 107 6.77 9.12 -6.31
N TYR A 108 5.52 9.54 -6.15
CA TYR A 108 5.07 10.21 -4.94
C TYR A 108 3.97 9.38 -4.29
N VAL A 109 4.08 9.18 -2.98
CA VAL A 109 3.05 8.48 -2.20
C VAL A 109 2.29 9.53 -1.40
N GLY A 110 1.02 9.72 -1.72
CA GLY A 110 0.15 10.63 -1.00
C GLY A 110 -0.18 10.12 0.41
N PRO A 111 -0.63 11.00 1.33
CA PRO A 111 -1.14 10.58 2.64
C PRO A 111 -2.18 9.45 2.57
N SER A 112 -3.03 9.44 1.54
CA SER A 112 -4.04 8.41 1.26
C SER A 112 -3.45 7.02 0.94
N GLY A 113 -2.16 6.96 0.58
CA GLY A 113 -1.47 5.78 0.05
C GLY A 113 -1.51 5.65 -1.47
N ILE A 114 -2.17 6.57 -2.19
CA ILE A 114 -2.13 6.62 -3.66
C ILE A 114 -0.71 6.93 -4.13
N ILE A 115 -0.26 6.20 -5.14
CA ILE A 115 1.03 6.37 -5.79
C ILE A 115 0.84 7.16 -7.08
N TYR A 116 1.57 8.25 -7.22
CA TYR A 116 1.56 9.14 -8.38
C TYR A 116 2.85 8.95 -9.18
N ALA A 117 2.71 8.68 -10.47
CA ALA A 117 3.82 8.41 -11.37
C ALA A 117 3.58 9.06 -12.74
N GLY A 118 4.65 9.23 -13.51
CA GLY A 118 4.61 9.87 -14.82
C GLY A 118 5.37 9.08 -15.87
N THR A 119 4.78 8.96 -17.06
CA THR A 119 5.39 8.23 -18.17
C THR A 119 6.29 9.12 -19.03
N LYS A 120 7.22 8.49 -19.75
CA LYS A 120 8.15 9.12 -20.69
C LYS A 120 8.41 8.20 -21.90
N GLN A 121 8.78 8.79 -23.03
CA GLN A 121 9.23 8.10 -24.24
C GLN A 121 10.58 7.41 -24.12
N GLY A 122 10.83 6.50 -25.05
CA GLY A 122 12.12 5.84 -25.24
C GLY A 122 13.10 6.68 -26.05
N TYR A 123 13.97 6.02 -26.79
CA TYR A 123 14.87 6.67 -27.75
C TYR A 123 14.39 6.36 -29.17
N ALA A 124 14.38 7.37 -30.04
CA ALA A 124 14.05 7.15 -31.44
C ALA A 124 15.13 6.27 -32.09
N LYS A 125 14.69 5.19 -32.74
CA LYS A 125 15.58 4.33 -33.53
C LYS A 125 15.75 4.89 -34.92
N LYS A 126 16.86 4.56 -35.59
CA LYS A 126 17.07 4.95 -36.98
C LYS A 126 15.92 4.42 -37.85
N GLY A 127 15.24 5.32 -38.55
CA GLY A 127 14.08 4.99 -39.39
C GLY A 127 12.73 5.00 -38.65
N ASP A 128 12.71 5.32 -37.37
CA ASP A 128 11.46 5.59 -36.63
C ASP A 128 11.04 7.04 -36.85
N GLU A 129 9.94 7.23 -37.57
CA GLU A 129 9.35 8.54 -37.86
C GLU A 129 8.17 8.87 -36.93
N SER A 130 7.91 8.04 -35.91
CA SER A 130 6.82 8.28 -34.97
C SER A 130 7.10 9.49 -34.06
N GLU A 131 6.06 10.27 -33.78
CA GLU A 131 6.15 11.39 -32.84
C GLU A 131 5.64 10.98 -31.47
N TYR A 132 6.34 11.39 -30.41
CA TYR A 132 5.87 11.18 -29.06
C TYR A 132 4.74 12.17 -28.70
N PRO A 133 3.54 11.71 -28.31
CA PRO A 133 2.42 12.61 -28.01
C PRO A 133 2.60 13.38 -26.70
N GLY A 134 3.36 12.84 -25.75
CA GLY A 134 3.50 13.38 -24.39
C GLY A 134 3.35 12.29 -23.33
N GLY A 135 3.84 12.58 -22.12
CA GLY A 135 3.75 11.72 -20.94
C GLY A 135 2.41 11.86 -20.23
N TYR A 136 1.93 10.78 -19.64
CA TYR A 136 0.69 10.73 -18.88
C TYR A 136 0.96 10.73 -17.39
N LEU A 137 0.22 11.56 -16.66
CA LEU A 137 0.13 11.48 -15.20
C LEU A 137 -0.77 10.30 -14.84
N ILE A 138 -0.22 9.32 -14.12
CA ILE A 138 -0.91 8.10 -13.72
C ILE A 138 -0.92 8.00 -12.19
N THR A 139 -2.06 7.60 -11.64
CA THR A 139 -2.20 7.24 -10.22
C THR A 139 -2.45 5.75 -10.08
N TYR A 140 -1.95 5.14 -9.01
CA TYR A 140 -2.28 3.79 -8.61
C TYR A 140 -2.69 3.76 -7.13
N ASP A 141 -3.87 3.21 -6.85
CA ASP A 141 -4.40 3.04 -5.50
C ASP A 141 -4.23 1.58 -5.04
N PRO A 142 -3.26 1.28 -4.16
CA PRO A 142 -3.04 -0.08 -3.66
C PRO A 142 -4.19 -0.62 -2.80
N ARG A 143 -5.08 0.25 -2.30
CA ARG A 143 -6.21 -0.12 -1.44
C ARG A 143 -7.29 -0.88 -2.22
N ASN A 144 -7.35 -0.70 -3.55
CA ASN A 144 -8.30 -1.38 -4.44
C ASN A 144 -7.72 -1.78 -5.80
N ASP A 145 -6.39 -1.86 -5.93
CA ASP A 145 -5.68 -2.27 -7.15
C ASP A 145 -6.08 -1.50 -8.42
N THR A 146 -6.39 -0.21 -8.28
CA THR A 146 -6.92 0.59 -9.39
C THR A 146 -5.91 1.63 -9.85
N ALA A 147 -5.59 1.60 -11.14
CA ALA A 147 -4.82 2.64 -11.80
C ALA A 147 -5.73 3.59 -12.60
N ARG A 148 -5.36 4.88 -12.68
CA ARG A 148 -6.10 5.90 -13.43
C ARG A 148 -5.17 6.79 -14.23
N ASN A 149 -5.60 7.14 -15.43
CA ASN A 149 -4.99 8.17 -16.26
C ASN A 149 -5.60 9.54 -15.89
N LEU A 150 -4.76 10.52 -15.52
CA LEU A 150 -5.17 11.90 -15.25
C LEU A 150 -4.89 12.87 -16.42
N GLY A 151 -4.33 12.37 -17.52
CA GLY A 151 -4.07 13.12 -18.75
C GLY A 151 -2.60 13.49 -18.95
N MET A 152 -2.34 14.19 -20.05
CA MET A 152 -1.01 14.68 -20.42
C MET A 152 -0.87 16.15 -20.00
N PRO A 153 0.15 16.52 -19.21
CA PRO A 153 0.33 17.89 -18.75
C PRO A 153 0.77 18.82 -19.89
N TYR A 154 1.55 18.30 -20.85
CA TYR A 154 2.14 19.08 -21.93
C TYR A 154 2.43 18.18 -23.13
N GLU A 155 2.17 18.68 -24.33
CA GLU A 155 2.36 17.92 -25.58
C GLU A 155 3.86 17.66 -25.86
N LYS A 156 4.20 16.48 -26.38
CA LYS A 156 5.57 16.07 -26.76
C LYS A 156 6.59 16.00 -25.61
N GLN A 157 6.19 16.34 -24.39
CA GLN A 157 7.05 16.30 -23.21
C GLN A 157 6.79 15.04 -22.37
N GLY A 158 7.84 14.40 -21.87
CA GLY A 158 7.69 13.37 -20.83
C GLY A 158 7.41 13.97 -19.46
N ILE A 159 7.23 13.13 -18.44
CA ILE A 159 7.13 13.58 -17.04
C ILE A 159 8.37 13.16 -16.25
N ALA A 160 9.03 14.11 -15.59
CA ALA A 160 10.23 13.89 -14.79
C ALA A 160 9.94 13.78 -13.28
N ASP A 161 8.92 14.45 -12.78
CA ASP A 161 8.57 14.46 -11.34
C ASP A 161 7.08 14.74 -11.13
N VAL A 162 6.53 14.24 -10.03
CA VAL A 162 5.15 14.45 -9.60
C VAL A 162 5.11 14.57 -8.07
N VAL A 163 4.34 15.52 -7.53
CA VAL A 163 4.05 15.68 -6.09
C VAL A 163 2.59 16.07 -5.90
N ALA A 164 1.85 15.36 -5.04
CA ALA A 164 0.43 15.63 -4.80
C ALA A 164 0.16 16.27 -3.43
N ASP A 165 -0.58 17.38 -3.41
CA ASP A 165 -1.24 17.92 -2.23
C ASP A 165 -2.70 17.47 -2.22
N GLU A 166 -2.93 16.27 -1.68
CA GLU A 166 -4.27 15.65 -1.64
C GLU A 166 -5.25 16.49 -0.80
N SER A 167 -4.76 17.19 0.22
CA SER A 167 -5.60 18.02 1.10
C SER A 167 -6.21 19.22 0.38
N ARG A 168 -5.52 19.74 -0.65
CA ARG A 168 -5.99 20.86 -1.49
C ARG A 168 -6.47 20.42 -2.87
N GLY A 169 -6.37 19.13 -3.19
CA GLY A 169 -6.71 18.60 -4.52
C GLY A 169 -5.82 19.14 -5.63
N LEU A 170 -4.53 19.32 -5.35
CA LEU A 170 -3.54 19.85 -6.30
C LEU A 170 -2.44 18.82 -6.56
N ILE A 171 -1.95 18.73 -7.80
CA ILE A 171 -0.81 17.89 -8.17
C ILE A 171 0.18 18.71 -8.99
N TYR A 172 1.40 18.81 -8.50
CA TYR A 172 2.52 19.46 -9.18
C TYR A 172 3.23 18.45 -10.08
N VAL A 173 3.48 18.82 -11.32
CA VAL A 173 4.13 17.97 -12.32
C VAL A 173 5.29 18.74 -12.94
N VAL A 174 6.45 18.10 -13.06
CA VAL A 174 7.58 18.65 -13.83
C VAL A 174 7.74 17.83 -15.10
N THR A 175 7.72 18.49 -16.25
CA THR A 175 7.92 17.81 -17.54
C THR A 175 9.41 17.54 -17.80
N CYS A 176 9.69 16.69 -18.79
CA CYS A 176 11.03 16.39 -19.27
C CYS A 176 11.15 16.78 -20.75
N GLU A 177 12.36 17.12 -21.19
CA GLU A 177 12.75 17.86 -22.41
C GLU A 177 12.92 19.37 -22.18
N ASP A 178 11.87 20.13 -21.88
CA ASP A 178 11.95 21.57 -21.60
C ASP A 178 11.77 21.95 -20.11
N GLN A 179 11.29 21.03 -19.26
CA GLN A 179 11.14 21.24 -17.79
C GLN A 179 10.12 22.32 -17.40
N HIS A 180 8.92 22.23 -17.97
CA HIS A 180 7.77 23.02 -17.56
C HIS A 180 7.29 22.60 -16.17
N TRP A 181 6.95 23.59 -15.34
CA TRP A 181 6.33 23.35 -14.03
C TRP A 181 4.82 23.51 -14.14
N MET A 182 4.10 22.41 -13.99
CA MET A 182 2.67 22.31 -14.25
C MET A 182 1.91 22.03 -12.96
N LEU A 183 0.68 22.52 -12.88
CA LEU A 183 -0.27 22.29 -11.81
C LEU A 183 -1.51 21.60 -12.38
N TYR A 184 -1.86 20.44 -11.86
CA TYR A 184 -3.12 19.77 -12.11
C TYR A 184 -4.07 20.03 -10.93
N ASP A 185 -5.26 20.54 -11.24
CA ASP A 185 -6.34 20.72 -10.27
C ASP A 185 -7.32 19.54 -10.38
N VAL A 186 -7.47 18.78 -9.30
CA VAL A 186 -8.25 17.53 -9.28
C VAL A 186 -9.75 17.78 -9.49
N ALA A 187 -10.26 18.92 -9.01
CA ALA A 187 -11.67 19.26 -9.11
C ALA A 187 -12.05 19.62 -10.55
N THR A 188 -11.24 20.45 -11.21
CA THR A 188 -11.47 20.91 -12.57
C THR A 188 -10.91 19.98 -13.64
N LYS A 189 -10.00 19.08 -13.25
CA LYS A 189 -9.23 18.18 -14.13
C LYS A 189 -8.41 18.92 -15.20
N LYS A 190 -7.86 20.09 -14.84
CA LYS A 190 -7.11 20.96 -15.75
C LYS A 190 -5.65 21.07 -15.35
N PHE A 191 -4.78 21.03 -16.35
CA PHE A 191 -3.38 21.42 -16.21
C PHE A 191 -3.22 22.92 -16.47
N THR A 192 -2.40 23.58 -15.66
CA THR A 192 -2.01 24.99 -15.82
C THR A 192 -0.51 25.09 -15.67
N GLU A 193 0.16 25.82 -16.55
CA GLU A 193 1.59 26.10 -16.39
C GLU A 193 1.79 27.16 -15.31
N LEU A 194 2.64 26.85 -14.32
CA LEU A 194 3.02 27.78 -13.26
C LEU A 194 4.14 28.73 -13.71
N GLY A 195 5.09 28.20 -14.49
CA GLY A 195 6.41 28.81 -14.68
C GLY A 195 7.18 28.93 -13.35
N PRO A 196 8.45 29.36 -13.31
CA PRO A 196 9.42 29.53 -14.41
C PRO A 196 9.88 28.19 -15.01
N MET A 197 10.76 28.24 -16.02
CA MET A 197 11.47 27.05 -16.49
C MET A 197 12.42 26.50 -15.40
N LEU A 198 12.35 25.20 -15.18
CA LEU A 198 13.12 24.52 -14.16
C LEU A 198 14.45 23.97 -14.69
N THR A 199 15.33 23.55 -13.79
CA THR A 199 16.57 22.85 -14.18
C THR A 199 16.25 21.45 -14.73
N PRO A 200 17.08 20.87 -15.64
CA PRO A 200 16.94 19.48 -16.08
C PRO A 200 16.74 18.51 -14.92
N TYR A 201 15.72 17.66 -15.06
CA TYR A 201 15.27 16.70 -14.04
C TYR A 201 14.93 17.34 -12.68
N ALA A 202 14.49 18.61 -12.69
CA ALA A 202 14.00 19.25 -11.50
C ALA A 202 12.85 18.47 -10.88
N THR A 203 12.76 18.61 -9.56
CA THR A 203 11.73 17.97 -8.76
C THR A 203 11.12 18.98 -7.80
N THR A 204 9.87 18.74 -7.43
CA THR A 204 9.13 19.58 -6.49
C THR A 204 9.31 19.08 -5.07
N LEU A 205 9.40 19.99 -4.09
CA LEU A 205 9.24 19.71 -2.66
C LEU A 205 8.09 20.54 -2.12
N MET A 206 7.27 19.98 -1.22
CA MET A 206 6.17 20.70 -0.58
C MET A 206 6.47 20.91 0.90
N ASP A 207 6.54 22.17 1.34
CA ASP A 207 6.84 22.52 2.75
C ASP A 207 5.65 22.23 3.69
N ALA A 208 5.87 22.39 4.99
CA ALA A 208 4.85 22.16 6.02
C ALA A 208 3.61 23.07 5.88
N GLU A 209 3.76 24.25 5.26
CA GLU A 209 2.67 25.18 4.98
C GLU A 209 1.90 24.83 3.70
N GLY A 210 2.37 23.85 2.92
CA GLY A 210 1.80 23.42 1.65
C GLY A 210 2.28 24.22 0.44
N LYS A 211 3.34 25.03 0.58
CA LYS A 211 3.96 25.72 -0.56
C LYS A 211 4.82 24.74 -1.33
N ALA A 212 4.73 24.80 -2.65
CA ALA A 212 5.53 23.96 -3.53
C ALA A 212 6.79 24.72 -3.96
N HIS A 213 7.93 24.03 -3.96
CA HIS A 213 9.25 24.58 -4.23
C HIS A 213 9.94 23.78 -5.33
N ALA A 214 10.61 24.49 -6.24
CA ALA A 214 11.39 23.89 -7.31
C ALA A 214 12.65 24.73 -7.59
N LEU A 215 13.68 24.11 -8.17
CA LEU A 215 14.89 24.80 -8.61
C LEU A 215 14.76 25.24 -10.07
N THR A 216 14.96 26.52 -10.32
CA THR A 216 14.93 27.08 -11.68
C THR A 216 16.15 26.63 -12.47
N LYS A 217 16.11 26.79 -13.81
CA LYS A 217 17.29 26.57 -14.67
C LYS A 217 18.55 27.35 -14.25
N ASP A 218 18.34 28.48 -13.57
CA ASP A 218 19.37 29.40 -13.08
C ASP A 218 19.69 29.19 -11.58
N PHE A 219 19.25 28.07 -10.99
CA PHE A 219 19.50 27.70 -9.59
C PHE A 219 18.96 28.72 -8.57
N GLN A 220 17.79 29.29 -8.88
CA GLN A 220 16.98 30.05 -7.93
C GLN A 220 15.92 29.13 -7.31
N LEU A 221 15.45 29.49 -6.11
CA LEU A 221 14.30 28.85 -5.49
C LEU A 221 13.01 29.47 -6.05
N ALA A 222 12.29 28.73 -6.86
CA ALA A 222 10.91 29.05 -7.22
C ALA A 222 9.97 28.52 -6.13
N THR A 223 8.93 29.29 -5.80
CA THR A 223 7.91 28.90 -4.83
C THR A 223 6.53 29.24 -5.37
N TYR A 224 5.64 28.25 -5.41
CA TYR A 224 4.22 28.43 -5.61
C TYR A 224 3.50 28.40 -4.27
N ASP A 225 2.74 29.45 -3.98
CA ASP A 225 1.93 29.56 -2.78
C ASP A 225 0.46 29.28 -3.14
N PRO A 226 -0.13 28.14 -2.72
CA PRO A 226 -1.50 27.78 -3.11
C PRO A 226 -2.57 28.69 -2.49
N ALA A 227 -2.26 29.39 -1.39
CA ALA A 227 -3.20 30.31 -0.77
C ALA A 227 -3.35 31.59 -1.59
N THR A 228 -2.24 32.08 -2.17
CA THR A 228 -2.25 33.29 -3.01
C THR A 228 -2.29 33.01 -4.51
N LYS A 229 -2.09 31.75 -4.92
CA LYS A 229 -1.96 31.29 -6.31
C LYS A 229 -0.86 32.01 -7.10
N LYS A 230 0.23 32.38 -6.42
CA LYS A 230 1.35 33.12 -7.02
C LYS A 230 2.64 32.32 -6.99
N VAL A 231 3.43 32.47 -8.06
CA VAL A 231 4.81 32.01 -8.13
C VAL A 231 5.75 33.19 -7.88
N TYR A 232 6.79 32.98 -7.07
CA TYR A 232 7.90 33.92 -6.92
C TYR A 232 9.24 33.20 -6.92
N ARG A 233 10.32 33.93 -7.23
CA ARG A 233 11.69 33.41 -7.33
C ARG A 233 12.63 34.16 -6.40
N ARG A 234 13.55 33.44 -5.77
CA ARG A 234 14.58 34.03 -4.91
C ARG A 234 15.95 33.39 -5.20
N PRO A 235 17.04 34.17 -5.30
CA PRO A 235 18.39 33.61 -5.30
C PRO A 235 18.63 32.81 -4.02
N ILE A 236 19.39 31.71 -4.13
CA ILE A 236 19.82 30.92 -2.98
C ILE A 236 21.21 31.39 -2.57
N GLY A 237 21.41 31.69 -1.28
CA GLY A 237 22.71 32.05 -0.72
C GLY A 237 23.33 30.89 0.03
N ILE A 238 24.51 30.43 -0.38
CA ILE A 238 25.30 29.38 0.30
C ILE A 238 26.69 29.94 0.61
N GLY A 239 27.08 29.92 1.88
CA GLY A 239 28.41 30.42 2.31
C GLY A 239 28.67 31.88 1.92
N GLY A 240 27.63 32.73 1.95
CA GLY A 240 27.71 34.15 1.59
C GLY A 240 27.72 34.44 0.07
N LYS A 241 27.74 33.41 -0.78
CA LYS A 241 27.72 33.54 -2.25
C LYS A 241 26.36 33.11 -2.80
N THR A 242 25.98 33.64 -3.96
CA THR A 242 24.82 33.13 -4.71
C THR A 242 25.16 31.75 -5.24
N PHE A 243 24.28 30.78 -5.00
CA PHE A 243 24.38 29.44 -5.56
C PHE A 243 24.06 29.48 -7.05
N THR A 244 24.95 28.94 -7.87
CA THR A 244 24.85 28.95 -9.33
C THR A 244 25.15 27.58 -9.89
N ARG A 245 24.58 27.27 -11.05
CA ARG A 245 24.87 26.05 -11.78
C ARG A 245 26.27 26.13 -12.40
N GLU A 246 27.13 25.17 -12.07
CA GLU A 246 28.47 25.09 -12.67
C GLU A 246 28.40 24.60 -14.12
N SER A 247 27.66 23.51 -14.38
CA SER A 247 27.54 22.92 -15.71
C SER A 247 26.17 22.29 -15.97
N ARG A 248 25.91 21.90 -17.22
CA ARG A 248 24.69 21.14 -17.56
C ARG A 248 24.59 19.79 -16.83
N SER A 249 25.71 19.22 -16.39
CA SER A 249 25.75 17.97 -15.61
C SER A 249 25.45 18.16 -14.12
N SER A 250 25.37 19.40 -13.63
CA SER A 250 24.95 19.72 -12.27
C SER A 250 23.44 19.58 -12.13
N ILE A 251 22.96 18.34 -12.06
CA ILE A 251 21.55 18.01 -11.83
C ILE A 251 21.33 17.84 -10.33
N PRO A 252 20.43 18.61 -9.69
CA PRO A 252 20.19 18.49 -8.26
C PRO A 252 19.29 17.30 -7.93
N THR A 253 19.67 16.57 -6.88
CA THR A 253 18.77 15.67 -6.16
C THR A 253 18.59 16.23 -4.76
N TRP A 254 17.33 16.39 -4.34
CA TRP A 254 17.01 16.99 -3.05
C TRP A 254 15.75 16.41 -2.44
N ASN A 255 15.76 16.29 -1.11
CA ASN A 255 14.68 15.72 -0.31
C ASN A 255 14.38 16.64 0.88
N LEU A 256 13.11 16.69 1.27
CA LEU A 256 12.64 17.47 2.42
C LEU A 256 12.80 16.67 3.71
N ASP A 257 13.40 17.30 4.71
CA ASP A 257 13.54 16.74 6.06
C ASP A 257 12.20 16.68 6.80
N ALA A 258 12.12 15.87 7.85
CA ALA A 258 10.92 15.69 8.66
C ALA A 258 10.47 16.97 9.39
N ASP A 259 11.33 17.99 9.46
CA ASP A 259 10.97 19.32 9.98
C ASP A 259 10.11 20.15 9.01
N GLY A 260 9.93 19.67 7.78
CA GLY A 260 9.08 20.28 6.76
C GLY A 260 9.62 21.59 6.19
N ARG A 261 10.88 21.95 6.47
CA ARG A 261 11.50 23.21 6.01
C ARG A 261 12.92 23.06 5.49
N THR A 262 13.68 22.05 5.92
CA THR A 262 15.07 21.85 5.51
C THR A 262 15.11 20.94 4.29
N ALA A 263 15.53 21.47 3.14
CA ALA A 263 15.75 20.68 1.94
C ALA A 263 17.24 20.31 1.83
N TRP A 264 17.56 19.02 1.95
CA TRP A 264 18.91 18.50 1.74
C TRP A 264 19.16 18.21 0.28
N LEU A 265 20.33 18.58 -0.23
CA LEU A 265 20.63 18.58 -1.67
C LEU A 265 22.05 18.06 -1.94
N ILE A 266 22.18 17.28 -3.01
CA ILE A 266 23.46 16.92 -3.64
C ILE A 266 23.34 17.15 -5.15
N LEU A 267 24.46 17.50 -5.81
CA LEU A 267 24.49 17.61 -7.26
C LEU A 267 25.05 16.31 -7.85
N MET A 268 24.53 15.91 -9.01
CA MET A 268 24.93 14.66 -9.65
C MET A 268 26.44 14.58 -9.87
N ASN A 269 27.10 15.69 -10.22
CA ASN A 269 28.53 15.76 -10.51
C ASN A 269 29.39 16.35 -9.37
N ASP A 270 28.82 16.58 -8.18
CA ASP A 270 29.54 17.16 -7.03
C ASP A 270 29.08 16.47 -5.73
N ALA A 271 30.04 15.86 -5.03
CA ALA A 271 29.80 15.10 -3.81
C ALA A 271 29.65 15.96 -2.55
N HIS A 272 29.58 17.29 -2.66
CA HIS A 272 29.25 18.15 -1.52
C HIS A 272 27.77 18.03 -1.12
N LEU A 273 27.53 17.90 0.19
CA LEU A 273 26.19 17.96 0.75
C LEU A 273 25.82 19.40 1.06
N LEU A 274 24.67 19.84 0.56
CA LEU A 274 24.11 21.17 0.75
C LEU A 274 22.76 21.08 1.48
N SER A 275 22.33 22.19 2.08
CA SER A 275 20.94 22.35 2.52
C SER A 275 20.39 23.73 2.20
N ILE A 276 19.07 23.81 2.03
CA ILE A 276 18.31 25.05 1.81
C ILE A 276 17.18 25.11 2.84
N ASP A 277 17.05 26.24 3.54
CA ASP A 277 15.90 26.54 4.40
C ASP A 277 14.77 27.13 3.55
N LEU A 278 13.75 26.31 3.28
CA LEU A 278 12.58 26.69 2.49
C LEU A 278 11.72 27.75 3.22
N SER A 279 11.77 27.78 4.54
CA SER A 279 10.99 28.69 5.39
C SER A 279 11.59 30.10 5.48
N SER A 280 12.87 30.25 5.08
CA SER A 280 13.62 31.51 5.14
C SER A 280 12.83 32.67 4.54
N LYS A 281 12.92 33.85 5.18
CA LYS A 281 12.20 35.07 4.76
C LYS A 281 13.12 36.07 4.06
N GLY A 282 12.54 36.96 3.27
CA GLY A 282 13.27 38.03 2.57
C GLY A 282 13.65 37.71 1.13
N LYS A 283 14.56 38.52 0.57
CA LYS A 283 14.89 38.52 -0.87
C LYS A 283 15.75 37.34 -1.34
N LYS A 284 16.41 36.63 -0.42
CA LYS A 284 17.24 35.44 -0.71
C LYS A 284 16.78 34.27 0.14
N ALA A 285 16.83 33.07 -0.42
CA ALA A 285 16.70 31.84 0.35
C ALA A 285 18.05 31.49 0.98
N MET A 286 18.05 31.04 2.24
CA MET A 286 19.28 30.72 2.97
C MET A 286 19.64 29.25 2.81
N GLY A 287 20.92 28.96 2.60
CA GLY A 287 21.43 27.60 2.53
C GLY A 287 22.83 27.46 3.13
N ALA A 288 23.26 26.22 3.29
CA ALA A 288 24.54 25.86 3.90
C ALA A 288 25.26 24.78 3.08
N ASN A 289 26.60 24.81 3.12
CA ASN A 289 27.44 23.74 2.62
C ASN A 289 27.94 22.95 3.84
N HIS A 290 27.66 21.65 3.86
CA HIS A 290 28.01 20.75 4.96
C HIS A 290 29.33 20.02 4.73
N GLY A 291 29.97 20.20 3.58
CA GLY A 291 31.25 19.59 3.23
C GLY A 291 31.10 18.42 2.25
N LEU A 292 32.25 17.86 1.90
CA LEU A 292 32.38 16.78 0.93
C LEU A 292 32.00 15.42 1.56
N MET A 293 31.02 14.74 0.97
CA MET A 293 30.59 13.40 1.41
C MET A 293 31.61 12.32 1.04
N LEU A 294 32.22 12.45 -0.14
CA LEU A 294 33.17 11.48 -0.68
C LEU A 294 34.22 12.18 -1.53
N LYS A 295 35.49 11.85 -1.28
CA LYS A 295 36.60 12.29 -2.13
C LYS A 295 36.80 11.28 -3.26
N GLY A 296 36.81 11.76 -4.50
CA GLY A 296 37.14 10.93 -5.65
C GLY A 296 36.97 11.69 -6.97
N GLU A 297 37.51 11.12 -8.05
CA GLU A 297 37.40 11.71 -9.37
C GLU A 297 36.06 11.35 -10.02
N ARG A 298 35.48 12.33 -10.73
CA ARG A 298 34.23 12.20 -11.51
C ARG A 298 33.07 11.61 -10.68
N PRO A 299 32.70 12.23 -9.54
CA PRO A 299 31.59 11.74 -8.73
C PRO A 299 30.29 11.73 -9.55
N ASP A 300 29.46 10.72 -9.32
CA ASP A 300 28.14 10.56 -9.95
C ASP A 300 27.15 9.97 -8.92
N SER A 301 26.10 10.73 -8.57
CA SER A 301 25.14 10.44 -7.48
C SER A 301 23.66 10.33 -7.92
N ARG A 302 23.40 10.07 -9.22
CA ARG A 302 22.07 10.02 -9.88
C ARG A 302 20.90 9.65 -8.97
N SER A 303 20.10 10.65 -8.60
CA SER A 303 18.87 10.52 -7.81
C SER A 303 19.00 9.65 -6.55
N ALA A 304 20.21 9.58 -5.99
CA ALA A 304 20.53 8.71 -4.87
C ALA A 304 20.88 9.54 -3.63
N LEU A 305 19.90 10.31 -3.16
CA LEU A 305 19.91 11.00 -1.87
C LEU A 305 18.61 10.65 -1.15
N THR A 306 18.70 10.20 0.10
CA THR A 306 17.52 9.90 0.93
C THR A 306 17.77 10.30 2.38
N ILE A 307 16.70 10.62 3.08
CA ILE A 307 16.72 10.89 4.52
C ILE A 307 16.05 9.69 5.17
N ALA A 308 16.77 9.00 6.04
CA ALA A 308 16.23 7.88 6.79
C ALA A 308 15.40 8.39 7.99
N PRO A 309 14.41 7.62 8.46
CA PRO A 309 13.62 7.92 9.67
C PRO A 309 14.43 8.28 10.93
N ASP A 310 15.69 7.84 11.04
CA ASP A 310 16.60 8.21 12.14
C ASP A 310 17.17 9.64 12.03
N GLY A 311 16.85 10.35 10.95
CA GLY A 311 17.31 11.70 10.62
C GLY A 311 18.68 11.73 9.95
N ARG A 312 19.28 10.58 9.61
CA ARG A 312 20.54 10.52 8.88
C ARG A 312 20.29 10.57 7.38
N ILE A 313 21.24 11.15 6.68
CA ILE A 313 21.17 11.36 5.24
C ILE A 313 22.08 10.34 4.59
N TYR A 314 21.55 9.57 3.65
CA TYR A 314 22.30 8.60 2.88
C TYR A 314 22.39 9.05 1.43
N ALA A 315 23.56 8.86 0.83
CA ALA A 315 23.77 9.08 -0.60
C ALA A 315 24.54 7.92 -1.21
N LEU A 316 24.18 7.52 -2.44
CA LEU A 316 25.10 6.71 -3.26
C LEU A 316 25.91 7.63 -4.14
N ILE A 317 27.22 7.46 -4.12
CA ILE A 317 28.15 8.25 -4.91
C ILE A 317 29.12 7.28 -5.56
N SER A 318 29.14 7.25 -6.89
CA SER A 318 30.15 6.50 -7.63
C SER A 318 31.32 7.41 -7.99
N VAL A 319 32.54 6.88 -7.88
CA VAL A 319 33.79 7.58 -8.24
C VAL A 319 34.65 6.66 -9.09
N GLN A 320 35.55 7.25 -9.88
CA GLN A 320 36.57 6.49 -10.59
C GLN A 320 37.41 5.68 -9.60
N ASN A 321 37.55 4.38 -9.82
CA ASN A 321 38.38 3.53 -8.97
C ASN A 321 39.86 3.84 -9.23
N THR A 322 40.53 4.44 -8.25
CA THR A 322 41.97 4.73 -8.25
C THR A 322 42.74 3.89 -7.22
N THR A 323 42.09 2.91 -6.59
CA THR A 323 42.66 2.14 -5.47
C THR A 323 43.69 1.08 -5.93
N GLY A 324 43.74 0.80 -7.23
CA GLY A 324 44.49 -0.34 -7.78
C GLY A 324 43.80 -1.70 -7.57
N PHE A 325 42.70 -1.75 -6.81
CA PHE A 325 41.93 -2.95 -6.55
C PHE A 325 40.72 -3.04 -7.50
N GLY A 326 40.93 -3.69 -8.64
CA GLY A 326 39.95 -3.75 -9.73
C GLY A 326 40.04 -2.57 -10.70
N LYS A 327 39.04 -2.42 -11.57
CA LYS A 327 38.97 -1.37 -12.62
C LYS A 327 37.57 -0.78 -12.68
N GLY A 328 37.43 0.38 -13.32
CA GLY A 328 36.12 1.02 -13.53
C GLY A 328 35.74 1.97 -12.40
N LYS A 329 34.47 2.00 -12.00
CA LYS A 329 33.99 2.82 -10.89
C LYS A 329 33.72 1.96 -9.66
N LEU A 330 33.72 2.60 -8.49
CA LEU A 330 33.20 2.01 -7.25
C LEU A 330 32.01 2.86 -6.78
N HIS A 331 30.96 2.19 -6.32
CA HIS A 331 29.74 2.81 -5.82
C HIS A 331 29.77 2.80 -4.30
N HIS A 332 29.98 3.95 -3.68
CA HIS A 332 30.06 4.08 -2.23
C HIS A 332 28.70 4.47 -1.66
N LEU A 333 28.35 3.87 -0.52
CA LEU A 333 27.27 4.38 0.32
C LEU A 333 27.86 5.36 1.34
N CYS A 334 27.47 6.62 1.23
CA CYS A 334 27.91 7.67 2.13
C CYS A 334 26.77 8.06 3.06
N ARG A 335 27.12 8.51 4.27
CA ARG A 335 26.17 8.95 5.29
C ARG A 335 26.61 10.26 5.93
N TYR A 336 25.64 11.13 6.20
CA TYR A 336 25.81 12.30 7.05
C TYR A 336 24.87 12.21 8.25
N ASP A 337 25.41 12.48 9.44
CA ASP A 337 24.65 12.64 10.68
C ASP A 337 24.51 14.14 10.99
N PRO A 338 23.35 14.78 10.78
CA PRO A 338 23.17 16.21 11.01
C PRO A 338 23.37 16.61 12.48
N LYS A 339 23.11 15.71 13.43
CA LYS A 339 23.28 15.97 14.86
C LYS A 339 24.76 16.01 15.24
N LYS A 340 25.55 15.09 14.67
CA LYS A 340 27.01 15.01 14.92
C LYS A 340 27.84 15.85 13.95
N ARG A 341 27.22 16.36 12.87
CA ARG A 341 27.88 17.05 11.75
C ARG A 341 29.04 16.25 11.18
N ARG A 342 28.80 14.95 10.96
CA ARG A 342 29.83 13.98 10.58
C ARG A 342 29.48 13.28 9.28
N HIS A 343 30.43 13.29 8.35
CA HIS A 343 30.43 12.48 7.12
C HIS A 343 31.07 11.11 7.38
N GLU A 344 30.53 10.08 6.77
CA GLU A 344 31.03 8.71 6.83
C GLU A 344 30.91 8.07 5.44
N ASP A 345 32.03 7.58 4.90
CA ASP A 345 32.01 6.61 3.81
C ASP A 345 31.79 5.23 4.45
N LEU A 346 30.62 4.63 4.21
CA LEU A 346 30.26 3.35 4.79
C LEU A 346 30.83 2.17 3.99
N GLY A 347 31.40 2.43 2.81
CA GLY A 347 32.03 1.43 1.96
C GLY A 347 31.35 1.23 0.61
N VAL A 348 31.93 0.31 -0.17
CA VAL A 348 31.54 -0.01 -1.54
C VAL A 348 30.37 -1.00 -1.56
N LEU A 349 29.36 -0.75 -2.38
CA LEU A 349 28.25 -1.68 -2.59
C LEU A 349 28.73 -3.03 -3.14
N ALA A 350 28.28 -4.12 -2.52
CA ALA A 350 28.53 -5.49 -2.97
C ALA A 350 27.28 -6.37 -2.90
N VAL A 351 27.25 -7.43 -3.72
CA VAL A 351 26.09 -8.33 -3.87
C VAL A 351 26.29 -9.62 -3.07
N LYS A 352 25.38 -9.91 -2.13
CA LYS A 352 25.40 -11.13 -1.30
C LYS A 352 25.15 -12.41 -2.12
N ASN A 353 24.26 -12.34 -3.11
CA ASN A 353 23.77 -13.44 -3.93
C ASN A 353 24.15 -13.22 -5.41
N PRO A 354 25.42 -13.47 -5.83
CA PRO A 354 25.90 -13.16 -7.17
C PRO A 354 25.22 -13.96 -8.30
N ASP A 355 24.41 -14.95 -7.97
CA ASP A 355 23.58 -15.78 -8.86
C ASP A 355 22.16 -15.22 -9.10
N PHE A 356 21.86 -14.01 -8.61
CA PHE A 356 20.57 -13.34 -8.83
C PHE A 356 20.19 -13.15 -10.31
N PHE A 357 21.17 -13.22 -11.20
CA PHE A 357 21.02 -13.15 -12.64
C PHE A 357 21.99 -14.16 -13.29
N ASP A 358 21.57 -14.78 -14.40
CA ASP A 358 22.45 -15.69 -15.13
C ASP A 358 23.43 -14.92 -16.02
N PHE A 359 24.62 -14.60 -15.49
CA PHE A 359 25.67 -13.92 -16.23
C PHE A 359 26.44 -14.82 -17.22
N LYS A 360 26.11 -16.12 -17.29
CA LYS A 360 26.87 -17.07 -18.12
C LYS A 360 26.70 -16.76 -19.60
N PRO A 361 27.77 -16.84 -20.40
CA PRO A 361 27.66 -16.71 -21.84
C PRO A 361 26.78 -17.81 -22.44
N ALA A 362 25.82 -17.43 -23.27
CA ALA A 362 25.13 -18.35 -24.18
C ALA A 362 25.82 -18.26 -25.55
N ASN A 363 26.30 -19.39 -26.09
CA ASN A 363 27.02 -19.45 -27.38
C ASN A 363 28.23 -18.49 -27.46
N GLY A 364 28.98 -18.37 -26.36
CA GLY A 364 30.17 -17.51 -26.28
C GLY A 364 29.89 -16.01 -26.15
N LYS A 365 28.62 -15.58 -26.12
CA LYS A 365 28.23 -14.17 -25.89
C LYS A 365 27.60 -14.02 -24.51
N LYS A 366 28.05 -13.02 -23.74
CA LYS A 366 27.36 -12.65 -22.50
C LYS A 366 25.91 -12.25 -22.80
N PRO A 367 24.97 -12.45 -21.85
CA PRO A 367 23.62 -11.97 -21.99
C PRO A 367 23.63 -10.47 -22.36
N PRO A 368 22.76 -10.02 -23.28
CA PRO A 368 22.62 -8.61 -23.58
C PRO A 368 22.41 -7.79 -22.30
N TRP A 369 23.01 -6.61 -22.23
CA TRP A 369 22.82 -5.69 -21.10
C TRP A 369 23.21 -6.27 -19.73
N SER A 370 24.19 -7.19 -19.65
CA SER A 370 24.68 -7.75 -18.39
C SER A 370 26.00 -7.14 -17.89
N HIS A 371 26.37 -5.94 -18.34
CA HIS A 371 27.70 -5.35 -18.20
C HIS A 371 27.82 -4.31 -17.07
N GLY A 372 26.74 -4.04 -16.33
CA GLY A 372 26.64 -3.12 -15.21
C GLY A 372 27.23 -3.62 -13.89
N TYR A 373 27.76 -4.84 -13.87
CA TYR A 373 28.46 -5.43 -12.73
C TYR A 373 29.85 -5.92 -13.13
N HIS A 374 30.77 -5.91 -12.17
CA HIS A 374 32.08 -6.54 -12.29
C HIS A 374 32.40 -7.34 -11.03
N THR A 375 33.43 -8.17 -11.14
CA THR A 375 33.98 -8.92 -10.01
C THR A 375 35.34 -8.32 -9.67
N LEU A 376 35.53 -7.95 -8.41
CA LEU A 376 36.78 -7.42 -7.88
C LEU A 376 37.80 -8.56 -7.60
N PRO A 377 39.10 -8.25 -7.38
CA PRO A 377 40.14 -9.28 -7.21
C PRO A 377 39.90 -10.31 -6.08
N ASP A 378 39.09 -9.99 -5.07
CA ASP A 378 38.69 -10.91 -4.00
C ASP A 378 37.47 -11.79 -4.35
N GLY A 379 36.89 -11.60 -5.53
CA GLY A 379 35.69 -12.31 -5.97
C GLY A 379 34.38 -11.60 -5.61
N ALA A 380 34.39 -10.43 -4.95
CA ALA A 380 33.18 -9.69 -4.66
C ALA A 380 32.56 -9.12 -5.95
N MET A 381 31.24 -9.29 -6.12
CA MET A 381 30.50 -8.69 -7.23
C MET A 381 29.97 -7.32 -6.80
N THR A 382 30.29 -6.28 -7.57
CA THR A 382 29.93 -4.88 -7.27
C THR A 382 29.33 -4.20 -8.51
N PRO A 383 28.47 -3.19 -8.34
CA PRO A 383 28.03 -2.34 -9.45
C PRO A 383 29.20 -1.61 -10.12
N LEU A 384 29.21 -1.56 -11.44
CA LEU A 384 30.25 -0.94 -12.26
C LEU A 384 29.83 0.39 -12.91
N HIS A 385 28.59 0.45 -13.42
CA HIS A 385 28.17 1.57 -14.26
C HIS A 385 27.33 2.62 -13.55
N ASN A 386 26.04 2.38 -13.38
CA ASN A 386 25.12 3.40 -12.86
C ASN A 386 24.16 2.77 -11.86
N HIS A 387 24.07 3.42 -10.70
CA HIS A 387 22.89 3.37 -9.86
C HIS A 387 21.92 4.45 -10.37
N MET A 388 20.62 4.28 -10.11
CA MET A 388 19.59 5.19 -10.60
C MET A 388 18.70 5.78 -9.50
N ALA A 389 18.55 5.11 -8.36
CA ALA A 389 17.75 5.62 -7.25
C ALA A 389 18.27 5.06 -5.92
N LEU A 390 17.97 5.77 -4.83
CA LEU A 390 18.14 5.30 -3.46
C LEU A 390 16.95 5.80 -2.62
N ILE A 391 16.33 4.89 -1.88
CA ILE A 391 15.36 5.23 -0.83
C ILE A 391 15.77 4.59 0.49
N ALA A 392 15.40 5.23 1.60
CA ALA A 392 15.39 4.63 2.93
C ALA A 392 13.94 4.37 3.32
N THR A 393 13.63 3.14 3.73
CA THR A 393 12.29 2.77 4.20
C THR A 393 12.05 3.14 5.65
N ARG A 394 10.81 3.01 6.12
CA ARG A 394 10.39 3.25 7.51
C ARG A 394 11.18 2.45 8.56
N ASP A 395 11.68 1.28 8.19
CA ASP A 395 12.52 0.44 9.06
C ASP A 395 14.02 0.63 8.83
N ASN A 396 14.42 1.69 8.12
CA ASN A 396 15.80 2.01 7.71
C ASN A 396 16.47 1.00 6.77
N THR A 397 15.72 0.07 6.16
CA THR A 397 16.25 -0.69 5.02
C THR A 397 16.47 0.26 3.84
N LEU A 398 17.63 0.19 3.20
CA LEU A 398 17.90 0.97 1.99
C LEU A 398 17.60 0.13 0.75
N TYR A 399 16.97 0.72 -0.24
CA TYR A 399 16.78 0.12 -1.56
C TYR A 399 17.41 1.00 -2.62
N ALA A 400 18.20 0.38 -3.49
CA ALA A 400 18.81 1.05 -4.62
C ALA A 400 18.50 0.32 -5.92
N THR A 401 18.34 1.06 -7.01
CA THR A 401 18.23 0.45 -8.35
C THR A 401 19.54 0.57 -9.11
N ILE A 402 20.00 -0.54 -9.69
CA ILE A 402 21.19 -0.64 -10.53
C ILE A 402 20.77 -1.11 -11.92
N ILE A 403 21.43 -0.63 -12.98
CA ILE A 403 21.14 -1.06 -14.35
C ILE A 403 22.19 -2.03 -14.91
N TYR A 404 21.74 -2.88 -15.82
CA TYR A 404 22.53 -3.85 -16.59
C TYR A 404 23.14 -5.04 -15.80
N PRO A 405 22.36 -5.97 -15.23
CA PRO A 405 20.92 -6.13 -15.39
C PRO A 405 20.09 -5.20 -14.49
N PHE A 406 18.79 -5.00 -14.77
CA PHE A 406 17.95 -4.10 -13.95
C PHE A 406 17.66 -4.75 -12.61
N THR A 407 18.21 -4.17 -11.55
CA THR A 407 18.28 -4.82 -10.25
C THR A 407 17.76 -3.90 -9.15
N LEU A 408 16.94 -4.45 -8.25
CA LEU A 408 16.65 -3.87 -6.95
C LEU A 408 17.61 -4.46 -5.92
N LEU A 409 18.50 -3.63 -5.36
CA LEU A 409 19.43 -4.01 -4.31
C LEU A 409 18.86 -3.62 -2.95
N LYS A 410 18.57 -4.62 -2.11
CA LYS A 410 18.09 -4.47 -0.73
C LYS A 410 19.27 -4.49 0.24
N ILE A 411 19.48 -3.39 0.97
CA ILE A 411 20.56 -3.23 1.96
C ILE A 411 19.92 -3.10 3.34
N ASP A 412 19.96 -4.19 4.10
CA ASP A 412 19.33 -4.33 5.43
C ASP A 412 20.30 -4.09 6.59
N ALA A 413 21.57 -3.80 6.31
CA ALA A 413 22.60 -3.58 7.33
C ALA A 413 22.30 -2.39 8.29
N TYR A 414 21.45 -1.45 7.86
CA TYR A 414 21.06 -0.28 8.64
C TYR A 414 19.62 -0.36 9.17
N ARG A 415 18.97 -1.51 8.95
CA ARG A 415 17.62 -1.75 9.43
C ARG A 415 17.58 -1.57 10.94
N THR A 416 16.63 -0.78 11.41
CA THR A 416 16.40 -0.62 12.85
C THR A 416 15.45 -1.69 13.34
N GLU A 417 15.87 -2.38 14.40
CA GLU A 417 14.95 -3.24 15.13
C GLU A 417 13.79 -2.40 15.67
N PRO A 418 12.54 -2.79 15.38
CA PRO A 418 11.40 -2.09 15.95
C PRO A 418 11.44 -2.19 17.48
N PRO A 419 10.95 -1.18 18.20
CA PRO A 419 10.78 -1.31 19.65
C PRO A 419 9.90 -2.52 19.98
N ALA A 420 9.98 -3.00 21.22
CA ALA A 420 9.14 -4.11 21.68
C ALA A 420 7.67 -3.86 21.33
N ALA A 421 7.07 -4.80 20.59
CA ALA A 421 5.74 -4.64 20.03
C ALA A 421 4.72 -4.32 21.14
N ARG A 422 3.99 -3.22 20.96
CA ARG A 422 2.87 -2.86 21.84
C ARG A 422 1.70 -3.83 21.66
N PRO A 423 0.75 -3.93 22.61
CA PRO A 423 -0.44 -4.77 22.47
C PRO A 423 -1.16 -4.63 21.11
N ALA A 424 -1.35 -3.41 20.61
CA ALA A 424 -1.96 -3.18 19.31
C ALA A 424 -1.20 -3.87 18.16
N GLN A 425 0.14 -3.79 18.15
CA GLN A 425 0.98 -4.39 17.12
C GLN A 425 1.01 -5.92 17.22
N LYS A 426 1.04 -6.46 18.44
CA LYS A 426 0.92 -7.92 18.66
C LYS A 426 -0.39 -8.47 18.12
N TYR A 427 -1.47 -7.72 18.31
CA TYR A 427 -2.79 -8.07 17.79
C TYR A 427 -2.85 -8.04 16.25
N LEU A 428 -2.36 -6.96 15.62
CA LEU A 428 -2.28 -6.88 14.15
C LEU A 428 -1.41 -8.00 13.56
N ARG A 429 -0.26 -8.29 14.19
CA ARG A 429 0.59 -9.44 13.81
C ARG A 429 -0.16 -10.77 13.91
N SER A 430 -0.98 -10.97 14.94
CA SER A 430 -1.81 -12.17 15.05
C SER A 430 -2.84 -12.27 13.93
N ILE A 431 -3.44 -11.15 13.51
CA ILE A 431 -4.32 -11.14 12.34
C ILE A 431 -3.55 -11.57 11.10
N HIS A 432 -2.35 -11.03 10.84
CA HIS A 432 -1.51 -11.45 9.70
C HIS A 432 -1.23 -12.96 9.68
N GLN A 433 -0.91 -13.55 10.84
CA GLN A 433 -0.72 -15.01 10.98
C GLN A 433 -1.99 -15.79 10.61
N HIS A 434 -3.18 -15.29 10.97
CA HIS A 434 -4.45 -15.90 10.56
C HIS A 434 -4.70 -15.72 9.06
N LEU A 435 -4.31 -14.60 8.45
CA LEU A 435 -4.41 -14.43 6.98
C LEU A 435 -3.56 -15.47 6.25
N ASP A 436 -2.35 -15.76 6.74
CA ASP A 436 -1.46 -16.79 6.19
C ASP A 436 -2.04 -18.20 6.35
N ARG A 437 -2.65 -18.48 7.51
CA ARG A 437 -3.37 -19.74 7.75
C ARG A 437 -4.57 -19.89 6.79
N ILE A 438 -5.37 -18.83 6.61
CA ILE A 438 -6.51 -18.84 5.69
C ILE A 438 -6.04 -19.07 4.26
N GLU A 439 -4.94 -18.43 3.83
CA GLU A 439 -4.35 -18.65 2.51
C GLU A 439 -3.85 -20.09 2.33
N LYS A 440 -3.23 -20.68 3.37
CA LYS A 440 -2.82 -22.09 3.36
C LYS A 440 -4.02 -23.04 3.22
N ASN A 441 -5.15 -22.68 3.81
CA ASN A 441 -6.40 -23.45 3.76
C ASN A 441 -7.29 -23.11 2.57
N LEU A 442 -6.83 -22.28 1.62
CA LEU A 442 -7.58 -21.87 0.44
C LEU A 442 -8.17 -23.02 -0.40
N PRO A 443 -7.55 -24.22 -0.50
CA PRO A 443 -8.19 -25.36 -1.15
C PRO A 443 -9.55 -25.73 -0.55
N GLN A 444 -9.70 -25.68 0.79
CA GLN A 444 -10.98 -25.94 1.46
C GLN A 444 -12.03 -24.87 1.08
N PHE A 445 -11.64 -23.60 1.12
CA PHE A 445 -12.52 -22.49 0.72
C PHE A 445 -12.95 -22.61 -0.75
N THR A 446 -12.06 -23.07 -1.62
CA THR A 446 -12.34 -23.32 -3.03
C THR A 446 -13.42 -24.39 -3.19
N GLU A 447 -13.27 -25.52 -2.50
CA GLU A 447 -14.24 -26.62 -2.54
C GLU A 447 -15.62 -26.19 -2.01
N LEU A 448 -15.65 -25.46 -0.89
CA LEU A 448 -16.88 -24.90 -0.34
C LEU A 448 -17.52 -23.86 -1.26
N GLY A 449 -16.72 -23.07 -1.95
CA GLY A 449 -17.18 -22.10 -2.94
C GLY A 449 -17.80 -22.77 -4.18
N GLU A 450 -17.21 -23.87 -4.65
CA GLU A 450 -17.76 -24.68 -5.75
C GLU A 450 -19.12 -25.29 -5.37
N ARG A 451 -19.23 -25.87 -4.16
CA ARG A 451 -20.49 -26.39 -3.62
C ARG A 451 -21.55 -25.29 -3.50
N ALA A 452 -21.18 -24.11 -3.00
CA ALA A 452 -22.08 -22.98 -2.88
C ALA A 452 -22.58 -22.50 -4.26
N ALA A 453 -21.69 -22.41 -5.24
CA ALA A 453 -22.03 -22.01 -6.60
C ALA A 453 -22.96 -23.03 -7.30
N GLU A 454 -22.73 -24.33 -7.13
CA GLU A 454 -23.60 -25.39 -7.64
C GLU A 454 -25.01 -25.34 -7.04
N ARG A 455 -25.10 -25.14 -5.72
CA ARG A 455 -26.38 -25.00 -5.02
C ARG A 455 -27.13 -23.74 -5.47
N TYR A 456 -26.43 -22.61 -5.56
CA TYR A 456 -26.99 -21.36 -6.04
C TYR A 456 -27.50 -21.49 -7.48
N GLU A 457 -26.76 -22.16 -8.36
CA GLU A 457 -27.16 -22.44 -9.75
C GLU A 457 -28.48 -23.20 -9.83
N ARG A 458 -28.68 -24.21 -8.97
CA ARG A 458 -29.92 -25.01 -8.87
C ARG A 458 -31.09 -24.28 -8.19
N GLY A 459 -30.92 -23.00 -7.86
CA GLY A 459 -31.97 -22.13 -7.30
C GLY A 459 -31.98 -22.05 -5.78
N GLY A 460 -30.99 -22.65 -5.11
CA GLY A 460 -30.75 -22.47 -3.69
C GLY A 460 -30.33 -21.05 -3.36
N LEU A 461 -30.63 -20.60 -2.14
CA LEU A 461 -30.14 -19.36 -1.56
C LEU A 461 -29.07 -19.65 -0.51
N VAL A 462 -28.09 -18.75 -0.43
CA VAL A 462 -27.20 -18.64 0.72
C VAL A 462 -27.89 -17.73 1.73
N GLY A 463 -28.12 -18.18 2.95
CA GLY A 463 -28.85 -17.39 3.96
C GLY A 463 -28.44 -17.68 5.40
N PHE A 464 -28.95 -16.84 6.30
CA PHE A 464 -28.69 -16.91 7.73
C PHE A 464 -29.98 -17.18 8.50
N HIS A 465 -29.88 -17.96 9.58
CA HIS A 465 -30.96 -18.14 10.55
C HIS A 465 -30.83 -17.23 11.77
N TRP A 466 -29.86 -16.32 11.77
CA TRP A 466 -29.61 -15.32 12.81
C TRP A 466 -29.37 -15.94 14.19
N LEU A 467 -28.15 -16.43 14.41
CA LEU A 467 -27.66 -16.85 15.74
C LEU A 467 -27.13 -15.66 16.55
N GLY A 468 -26.90 -14.51 15.91
CA GLY A 468 -26.44 -13.27 16.54
C GLY A 468 -24.93 -13.17 16.57
N ALA A 469 -24.27 -13.70 15.54
CA ALA A 469 -22.85 -13.54 15.29
C ALA A 469 -22.61 -12.42 14.25
N THR A 470 -21.43 -11.83 14.30
CA THR A 470 -20.97 -10.73 13.43
C THR A 470 -20.99 -11.13 11.96
N LEU A 471 -20.61 -12.37 11.63
CA LEU A 471 -20.49 -12.82 10.24
C LEU A 471 -21.80 -12.69 9.44
N GLU A 472 -22.94 -12.96 10.08
CA GLU A 472 -24.26 -12.87 9.43
C GLU A 472 -24.57 -11.44 8.98
N GLN A 473 -24.18 -10.44 9.79
CA GLN A 473 -24.30 -9.03 9.43
C GLN A 473 -23.23 -8.61 8.40
N GLU A 474 -22.04 -9.18 8.51
CA GLU A 474 -20.92 -8.83 7.64
C GLU A 474 -21.08 -9.35 6.21
N LEU A 475 -21.83 -10.43 5.96
CA LEU A 475 -21.99 -10.99 4.61
C LEU A 475 -23.26 -10.52 3.89
N ILE A 476 -24.14 -9.77 4.56
CA ILE A 476 -25.44 -9.36 4.00
C ILE A 476 -25.43 -7.88 3.57
N GLY A 477 -25.86 -7.60 2.34
CA GLY A 477 -26.12 -6.23 1.89
C GLY A 477 -24.90 -5.31 1.80
N ARG A 478 -23.71 -5.87 1.60
CA ARG A 478 -22.45 -5.11 1.58
C ARG A 478 -21.97 -4.87 0.16
N SER A 479 -21.34 -3.72 -0.07
CA SER A 479 -20.70 -3.39 -1.34
C SER A 479 -19.74 -4.50 -1.79
N GLY A 480 -19.77 -4.83 -3.07
CA GLY A 480 -18.95 -5.89 -3.64
C GLY A 480 -19.35 -7.32 -3.20
N GLY A 481 -20.41 -7.48 -2.41
CA GLY A 481 -20.93 -8.78 -1.96
C GLY A 481 -22.06 -9.32 -2.83
N LEU A 482 -22.31 -10.63 -2.74
CA LEU A 482 -23.39 -11.29 -3.49
C LEU A 482 -24.74 -10.68 -3.12
N MET A 483 -25.52 -10.27 -4.13
CA MET A 483 -26.70 -9.45 -3.91
C MET A 483 -27.83 -10.18 -3.16
N HIS A 484 -28.04 -11.45 -3.51
CA HIS A 484 -29.16 -12.28 -3.06
C HIS A 484 -28.78 -13.22 -1.91
N VAL A 485 -28.04 -12.69 -0.93
CA VAL A 485 -27.75 -13.38 0.34
C VAL A 485 -28.91 -13.13 1.32
N GLY A 486 -29.54 -14.19 1.78
CA GLY A 486 -30.69 -14.20 2.70
C GLY A 486 -31.87 -15.00 2.15
N PHE A 487 -32.53 -15.81 2.99
CA PHE A 487 -33.69 -16.63 2.59
C PHE A 487 -34.94 -15.82 2.20
N ASP A 488 -34.93 -14.51 2.48
CA ASP A 488 -35.93 -13.51 2.12
C ASP A 488 -35.51 -12.61 0.95
N ARG A 489 -34.37 -12.90 0.30
CA ARG A 489 -33.82 -12.09 -0.81
C ARG A 489 -33.61 -12.87 -2.12
N PRO A 490 -34.58 -13.68 -2.60
CA PRO A 490 -34.45 -14.28 -3.93
C PRO A 490 -34.47 -13.22 -5.04
N TRP A 491 -33.90 -13.55 -6.19
CA TRP A 491 -33.94 -12.77 -7.45
C TRP A 491 -35.31 -12.84 -8.17
N LYS A 492 -36.34 -13.34 -7.49
CA LYS A 492 -37.72 -13.47 -7.96
C LYS A 492 -38.65 -13.38 -6.75
N ASP A 493 -39.96 -13.35 -6.96
CA ASP A 493 -40.91 -13.44 -5.83
C ASP A 493 -40.64 -14.72 -5.00
N LYS A 494 -40.55 -14.56 -3.69
CA LYS A 494 -40.28 -15.65 -2.74
C LYS A 494 -41.39 -16.71 -2.78
N ALA A 495 -42.64 -16.31 -3.02
CA ALA A 495 -43.76 -17.25 -3.15
C ALA A 495 -43.60 -18.20 -4.34
N LEU A 496 -42.81 -17.80 -5.35
CA LEU A 496 -42.55 -18.60 -6.55
C LEU A 496 -41.35 -19.56 -6.41
N ARG A 497 -40.80 -19.72 -5.20
CA ARG A 497 -39.74 -20.70 -4.95
C ARG A 497 -40.32 -22.09 -4.76
N THR A 498 -39.87 -23.02 -5.58
CA THR A 498 -40.24 -24.45 -5.48
C THR A 498 -39.51 -25.13 -4.33
N ASP A 499 -40.05 -26.24 -3.83
CA ASP A 499 -39.38 -27.02 -2.77
C ASP A 499 -38.07 -27.65 -3.26
N LYS A 500 -37.97 -27.96 -4.56
CA LYS A 500 -36.71 -28.38 -5.21
C LYS A 500 -35.63 -27.30 -5.11
N GLU A 501 -35.98 -26.03 -5.32
CA GLU A 501 -35.04 -24.93 -5.15
C GLU A 501 -34.66 -24.75 -3.67
N LYS A 502 -35.62 -24.83 -2.75
CA LYS A 502 -35.38 -24.71 -1.30
C LYS A 502 -34.50 -25.85 -0.76
N ALA A 503 -34.61 -27.06 -1.30
CA ALA A 503 -33.74 -28.19 -0.96
C ALA A 503 -32.25 -27.98 -1.32
N HIS A 504 -31.96 -26.94 -2.11
CA HIS A 504 -30.59 -26.51 -2.40
C HIS A 504 -30.10 -25.37 -1.51
N ASP A 505 -30.91 -24.85 -0.60
CA ASP A 505 -30.52 -23.77 0.30
C ASP A 505 -29.30 -24.14 1.15
N MET A 506 -28.45 -23.14 1.37
CA MET A 506 -27.28 -23.22 2.23
C MET A 506 -27.45 -22.27 3.40
N ALA A 507 -27.46 -22.82 4.61
CA ALA A 507 -27.48 -22.07 5.85
C ALA A 507 -26.04 -21.81 6.31
N VAL A 508 -25.66 -20.55 6.39
CA VAL A 508 -24.40 -20.12 7.00
C VAL A 508 -24.66 -19.77 8.46
N VAL A 509 -23.88 -20.34 9.36
CA VAL A 509 -23.99 -20.14 10.81
C VAL A 509 -22.60 -19.89 11.39
N ALA A 510 -22.51 -18.98 12.35
CA ALA A 510 -21.23 -18.57 12.92
C ALA A 510 -21.31 -18.39 14.44
N TRP A 511 -20.17 -18.54 15.10
CA TRP A 511 -20.00 -18.35 16.53
C TRP A 511 -18.78 -17.49 16.83
N ASP A 512 -19.04 -16.25 17.21
CA ASP A 512 -18.00 -15.38 17.78
C ASP A 512 -17.73 -15.69 19.26
N LYS A 513 -18.60 -16.48 19.88
CA LYS A 513 -18.67 -16.71 21.32
C LYS A 513 -19.19 -18.11 21.63
N ASP A 514 -19.27 -18.44 22.91
CA ASP A 514 -19.89 -19.70 23.33
C ASP A 514 -21.31 -19.86 22.75
N PRO A 515 -21.65 -21.09 22.30
CA PRO A 515 -22.97 -21.36 21.75
C PRO A 515 -24.05 -21.17 22.81
N LYS A 516 -25.21 -20.65 22.38
CA LYS A 516 -26.38 -20.54 23.26
C LYS A 516 -27.00 -21.92 23.47
N PRO A 517 -27.72 -22.15 24.59
CA PRO A 517 -28.29 -23.48 24.90
C PRO A 517 -29.13 -24.12 23.80
N ASN A 518 -29.82 -23.31 22.98
CA ASN A 518 -30.70 -23.79 21.91
C ASN A 518 -30.04 -23.88 20.54
N ASP A 519 -28.76 -23.47 20.38
CA ASP A 519 -28.14 -23.39 19.05
C ASP A 519 -28.04 -24.77 18.39
N LEU A 520 -27.60 -25.81 19.10
CA LEU A 520 -27.52 -27.17 18.57
C LEU A 520 -28.87 -27.69 18.06
N LYS A 521 -29.94 -27.49 18.83
CA LYS A 521 -31.31 -27.87 18.43
C LYS A 521 -31.77 -27.12 17.18
N ARG A 522 -31.37 -25.85 17.03
CA ARG A 522 -31.67 -25.07 15.81
C ARG A 522 -30.91 -25.62 14.60
N LEU A 523 -29.64 -25.98 14.76
CA LEU A 523 -28.85 -26.59 13.68
C LEU A 523 -29.50 -27.87 13.16
N GLN A 524 -29.95 -28.75 14.06
CA GLN A 524 -30.66 -29.99 13.70
C GLN A 524 -31.90 -29.70 12.84
N LYS A 525 -32.71 -28.70 13.22
CA LYS A 525 -33.88 -28.27 12.42
C LYS A 525 -33.52 -27.77 11.03
N PHE A 526 -32.37 -27.09 10.86
CA PHE A 526 -31.94 -26.63 9.54
C PHE A 526 -31.62 -27.81 8.62
N LYS A 527 -31.03 -28.88 9.17
CA LYS A 527 -30.75 -30.12 8.43
C LYS A 527 -32.01 -30.91 8.12
N GLU A 528 -32.93 -31.01 9.07
CA GLU A 528 -34.25 -31.62 8.87
C GLU A 528 -35.01 -30.91 7.74
N ALA A 529 -34.80 -29.60 7.57
CA ALA A 529 -35.33 -28.82 6.45
C ALA A 529 -34.56 -29.01 5.12
N GLY A 530 -33.60 -29.95 5.06
CA GLY A 530 -32.82 -30.30 3.87
C GLY A 530 -31.74 -29.29 3.49
N GLN A 531 -31.42 -28.33 4.35
CA GLN A 531 -30.42 -27.29 4.05
C GLN A 531 -29.00 -27.83 4.25
N PHE A 532 -28.06 -27.35 3.45
CA PHE A 532 -26.63 -27.55 3.71
C PHE A 532 -26.15 -26.54 4.74
N VAL A 533 -25.64 -27.01 5.88
CA VAL A 533 -25.22 -26.17 6.99
C VAL A 533 -23.71 -25.98 6.96
N LEU A 534 -23.27 -24.75 6.70
CA LEU A 534 -21.87 -24.34 6.75
C LEU A 534 -21.60 -23.55 8.05
N GLY A 535 -20.79 -24.12 8.94
CA GLY A 535 -20.43 -23.51 10.22
C GLY A 535 -19.09 -22.79 10.20
N PHE A 536 -19.02 -21.66 10.89
CA PHE A 536 -17.79 -20.90 11.17
C PHE A 536 -17.60 -20.77 12.69
N GLY A 537 -16.47 -21.23 13.20
CA GLY A 537 -16.14 -21.07 14.63
C GLY A 537 -14.78 -21.65 14.95
N SER A 538 -14.27 -21.35 16.14
CA SER A 538 -12.97 -21.88 16.58
C SER A 538 -13.12 -23.28 17.16
N MET A 539 -12.37 -24.24 16.61
CA MET A 539 -12.25 -25.59 17.18
C MET A 539 -11.49 -25.60 18.52
N ARG A 540 -10.82 -24.50 18.87
CA ARG A 540 -10.24 -24.30 20.21
C ARG A 540 -11.30 -24.06 21.28
N ASN A 541 -12.55 -23.75 20.89
CA ASN A 541 -13.67 -23.72 21.83
C ASN A 541 -14.32 -25.12 21.94
N PRO A 542 -14.08 -25.85 23.04
CA PRO A 542 -14.61 -27.21 23.19
C PRO A 542 -16.14 -27.28 23.19
N ARG A 543 -16.83 -26.18 23.52
CA ARG A 543 -18.30 -26.11 23.53
C ARG A 543 -18.92 -26.16 22.13
N LEU A 544 -18.11 -25.91 21.09
CA LEU A 544 -18.55 -25.98 19.68
C LEU A 544 -18.36 -27.37 19.06
N SER A 545 -17.78 -28.35 19.77
CA SER A 545 -17.50 -29.68 19.21
C SER A 545 -18.74 -30.36 18.61
N ASP A 546 -19.85 -30.40 19.34
CA ASP A 546 -21.10 -31.01 18.84
C ASP A 546 -21.79 -30.16 17.78
N HIS A 547 -21.61 -28.83 17.82
CA HIS A 547 -22.11 -27.92 16.80
C HIS A 547 -21.37 -28.12 15.46
N ALA A 548 -20.06 -28.31 15.51
CA ALA A 548 -19.23 -28.59 14.34
C ALA A 548 -19.60 -29.94 13.70
N LYS A 549 -19.80 -30.98 14.51
CA LYS A 549 -20.28 -32.30 14.04
C LYS A 549 -21.67 -32.25 13.44
N ALA A 550 -22.54 -31.36 13.95
CA ALA A 550 -23.86 -31.18 13.39
C ALA A 550 -23.80 -30.54 12.00
N CYS A 551 -22.87 -29.62 11.73
CA CYS A 551 -22.75 -28.97 10.42
C CYS A 551 -22.32 -29.95 9.31
N ASP A 552 -22.67 -29.66 8.05
CA ASP A 552 -22.22 -30.45 6.90
C ASP A 552 -20.79 -30.10 6.49
N ALA A 553 -20.36 -28.87 6.79
CA ALA A 553 -18.99 -28.42 6.68
C ALA A 553 -18.66 -27.39 7.77
N TRP A 554 -17.37 -27.31 8.11
CA TRP A 554 -16.87 -26.42 9.15
C TRP A 554 -15.62 -25.67 8.69
N VAL A 555 -15.61 -24.36 8.91
CA VAL A 555 -14.43 -23.50 8.77
C VAL A 555 -13.90 -23.21 10.16
N ASP A 556 -12.73 -23.79 10.47
CA ASP A 556 -12.06 -23.57 11.74
C ASP A 556 -11.31 -22.23 11.76
N LEU A 557 -11.76 -21.33 12.63
CA LEU A 557 -11.18 -20.00 12.81
C LEU A 557 -9.88 -20.02 13.63
N ASP A 558 -9.67 -21.03 14.49
CA ASP A 558 -8.48 -21.18 15.37
C ASP A 558 -8.15 -20.00 16.27
N THR A 559 -9.15 -19.19 16.56
CA THR A 559 -9.05 -18.08 17.50
C THR A 559 -9.23 -18.55 18.94
N GLU A 560 -8.83 -17.73 19.90
CA GLU A 560 -9.00 -18.03 21.33
C GLU A 560 -10.48 -18.24 21.71
N PRO A 561 -10.79 -19.17 22.63
CA PRO A 561 -12.18 -19.52 22.95
C PRO A 561 -12.87 -18.52 23.89
N LYS A 562 -12.14 -17.63 24.57
CA LYS A 562 -12.66 -16.82 25.67
C LYS A 562 -13.25 -15.48 25.21
N ASP A 563 -14.49 -15.23 25.60
CA ASP A 563 -15.24 -14.04 25.23
C ASP A 563 -14.76 -12.72 25.85
N ARG A 564 -14.06 -12.76 26.98
CA ARG A 564 -13.67 -11.57 27.74
C ARG A 564 -12.22 -11.15 27.54
N ASP A 565 -11.44 -11.93 26.82
CA ASP A 565 -10.03 -11.64 26.61
C ASP A 565 -9.90 -10.40 25.70
N PRO A 566 -9.03 -9.43 26.06
CA PRO A 566 -8.74 -8.28 25.21
C PRO A 566 -8.22 -8.69 23.83
N GLY A 567 -8.56 -7.92 22.79
CA GLY A 567 -8.09 -8.19 21.43
C GLY A 567 -8.76 -9.42 20.83
N LYS A 568 -10.10 -9.44 20.84
CA LYS A 568 -10.87 -10.58 20.33
C LYS A 568 -10.66 -10.73 18.82
N LEU A 569 -10.36 -11.96 18.37
CA LEU A 569 -10.04 -12.23 16.96
C LEU A 569 -11.22 -12.81 16.16
N ASN A 570 -12.18 -13.49 16.81
CA ASN A 570 -13.22 -14.27 16.11
C ASN A 570 -13.97 -13.47 15.04
N HIS A 571 -14.39 -12.25 15.35
CA HIS A 571 -15.19 -11.44 14.44
C HIS A 571 -14.35 -10.92 13.24
N VAL A 572 -13.06 -10.66 13.44
CA VAL A 572 -12.12 -10.28 12.36
C VAL A 572 -11.81 -11.48 11.47
N VAL A 573 -11.36 -12.59 12.07
CA VAL A 573 -10.97 -13.81 11.34
C VAL A 573 -12.16 -14.48 10.66
N GLY A 574 -13.32 -14.47 11.32
CA GLY A 574 -14.60 -14.93 10.78
C GLY A 574 -15.02 -14.12 9.55
N ALA A 575 -14.98 -12.79 9.63
CA ALA A 575 -15.27 -11.90 8.51
C ALA A 575 -14.34 -12.16 7.31
N VAL A 576 -13.02 -12.26 7.54
CA VAL A 576 -12.06 -12.58 6.47
C VAL A 576 -12.40 -13.93 5.85
N SER A 577 -12.60 -14.96 6.67
CA SER A 577 -12.88 -16.34 6.19
C SER A 577 -14.16 -16.41 5.37
N GLY A 578 -15.23 -15.72 5.79
CA GLY A 578 -16.48 -15.65 5.04
C GLY A 578 -16.32 -14.95 3.69
N TRP A 579 -15.54 -13.87 3.62
CA TRP A 579 -15.26 -13.17 2.37
C TRP A 579 -14.35 -13.96 1.43
N VAL A 580 -13.37 -14.72 1.94
CA VAL A 580 -12.56 -15.65 1.13
C VAL A 580 -13.43 -16.77 0.56
N TRP A 581 -14.32 -17.35 1.37
CA TRP A 581 -15.31 -18.32 0.88
C TRP A 581 -16.21 -17.73 -0.20
N MET A 582 -16.71 -16.51 0.00
CA MET A 582 -17.53 -15.81 -0.99
C MET A 582 -16.73 -15.54 -2.27
N ALA A 583 -15.46 -15.16 -2.15
CA ALA A 583 -14.58 -14.93 -3.29
C ALA A 583 -14.42 -16.18 -4.16
N GLU A 584 -14.21 -17.33 -3.55
CA GLU A 584 -14.12 -18.60 -4.27
C GLU A 584 -15.48 -19.06 -4.83
N THR A 585 -16.59 -18.70 -4.19
CA THR A 585 -17.95 -18.89 -4.72
C THR A 585 -18.16 -18.09 -6.01
N ILE A 586 -17.74 -16.83 -6.03
CA ILE A 586 -17.83 -15.98 -7.24
C ILE A 586 -16.90 -16.51 -8.33
N ALA A 587 -15.65 -16.87 -8.00
CA ALA A 587 -14.72 -17.47 -8.96
C ALA A 587 -15.31 -18.74 -9.59
N ALA A 588 -15.95 -19.61 -8.80
CA ALA A 588 -16.61 -20.80 -9.31
C ALA A 588 -17.74 -20.49 -10.31
N HIS A 589 -18.52 -19.44 -10.09
CA HIS A 589 -19.50 -18.99 -11.09
C HIS A 589 -18.85 -18.50 -12.39
N THR A 590 -17.77 -17.72 -12.32
CA THR A 590 -17.09 -17.23 -13.53
C THR A 590 -16.56 -18.37 -14.39
N ARG A 591 -16.07 -19.46 -13.78
CA ARG A 591 -15.63 -20.67 -14.51
C ARG A 591 -16.76 -21.39 -15.25
N LYS A 592 -18.01 -21.14 -14.87
CA LYS A 592 -19.22 -21.60 -15.57
C LYS A 592 -19.75 -20.58 -16.57
N GLY A 593 -19.01 -19.51 -16.86
CA GLY A 593 -19.44 -18.42 -17.74
C GLY A 593 -20.58 -17.58 -17.15
N ARG A 594 -20.69 -17.53 -15.81
CA ARG A 594 -21.76 -16.80 -15.11
C ARG A 594 -21.16 -15.74 -14.19
N MET A 595 -21.76 -14.55 -14.17
CA MET A 595 -21.44 -13.52 -13.18
C MET A 595 -22.69 -13.21 -12.34
N PRO A 596 -22.75 -13.62 -11.07
CA PRO A 596 -23.86 -13.27 -10.17
C PRO A 596 -23.98 -11.77 -10.02
N THR A 597 -25.18 -11.29 -9.70
CA THR A 597 -25.36 -9.87 -9.38
C THR A 597 -24.72 -9.53 -8.04
N MET A 598 -23.89 -8.49 -8.03
CA MET A 598 -23.16 -8.02 -6.85
C MET A 598 -23.69 -6.65 -6.41
N TRP A 599 -23.63 -6.36 -5.11
CA TRP A 599 -23.99 -5.06 -4.58
C TRP A 599 -22.98 -3.99 -5.01
N LYS A 600 -23.48 -2.83 -5.44
CA LYS A 600 -22.70 -1.60 -5.56
C LYS A 600 -22.98 -0.72 -4.34
N SER A 601 -21.94 -0.12 -3.76
CA SER A 601 -22.11 0.79 -2.62
C SER A 601 -23.06 1.94 -2.96
N TRP A 602 -24.01 2.20 -2.05
CA TRP A 602 -24.89 3.37 -2.12
C TRP A 602 -24.18 4.71 -1.86
N ALA A 603 -22.90 4.68 -1.46
CA ALA A 603 -22.07 5.87 -1.42
C ALA A 603 -21.67 6.33 -2.84
N MET A 604 -21.69 5.43 -3.82
CA MET A 604 -21.49 5.76 -5.23
C MET A 604 -22.73 6.46 -5.79
N GLU A 605 -22.53 7.41 -6.69
CA GLU A 605 -23.60 8.22 -7.29
C GLU A 605 -24.73 7.38 -7.89
N ASP A 606 -24.41 6.32 -8.62
CA ASP A 606 -25.34 5.40 -9.28
C ASP A 606 -25.62 4.11 -8.46
N GLY A 607 -25.21 4.06 -7.18
CA GLY A 607 -25.33 2.84 -6.36
C GLY A 607 -26.79 2.43 -6.07
N ARG A 608 -27.70 3.40 -5.97
CA ARG A 608 -29.13 3.14 -5.78
C ARG A 608 -29.79 2.64 -7.06
N ASP A 609 -29.52 3.30 -8.18
CA ASP A 609 -30.02 2.89 -9.50
C ASP A 609 -29.55 1.48 -9.86
N TRP A 610 -28.30 1.14 -9.53
CA TRP A 610 -27.77 -0.22 -9.64
C TRP A 610 -28.60 -1.23 -8.84
N SER A 611 -28.95 -0.88 -7.62
CA SER A 611 -29.75 -1.73 -6.73
C SER A 611 -31.16 -1.91 -7.27
N ASP A 612 -31.80 -0.83 -7.70
CA ASP A 612 -33.16 -0.86 -8.27
C ASP A 612 -33.21 -1.69 -9.56
N ARG A 613 -32.14 -1.71 -10.34
CA ARG A 613 -32.04 -2.53 -11.55
C ARG A 613 -31.96 -4.03 -11.26
N PHE A 614 -31.18 -4.45 -10.26
CA PHE A 614 -30.81 -5.87 -10.08
C PHE A 614 -31.41 -6.57 -8.86
N PHE A 615 -31.64 -5.84 -7.76
CA PHE A 615 -32.05 -6.43 -6.50
C PHE A 615 -33.44 -7.04 -6.61
N ARG A 616 -33.56 -8.29 -6.14
CA ARG A 616 -34.75 -9.15 -6.27
C ARG A 616 -35.26 -9.38 -7.70
N LYS A 617 -34.44 -9.12 -8.73
CA LYS A 617 -34.86 -9.20 -10.14
C LYS A 617 -33.93 -10.05 -11.01
N VAL A 618 -32.63 -10.03 -10.76
CA VAL A 618 -31.63 -10.59 -11.68
C VAL A 618 -30.69 -11.51 -10.90
N LYS A 619 -30.59 -12.78 -11.30
CA LYS A 619 -29.67 -13.75 -10.68
C LYS A 619 -28.24 -13.59 -11.18
N TYR A 620 -28.10 -13.55 -12.50
CA TYR A 620 -26.83 -13.42 -13.21
C TYR A 620 -26.93 -12.27 -14.21
N HIS A 621 -25.87 -11.49 -14.32
CA HIS A 621 -25.76 -10.46 -15.35
C HIS A 621 -25.82 -11.08 -16.74
N LYS A 622 -26.42 -10.35 -17.68
CA LYS A 622 -26.41 -10.64 -19.12
C LYS A 622 -25.50 -9.69 -19.89
N GLU A 623 -25.25 -8.52 -19.31
CA GLU A 623 -24.56 -7.39 -19.92
C GLU A 623 -23.05 -7.35 -19.63
N TYR A 624 -22.56 -8.15 -18.69
CA TYR A 624 -21.15 -8.19 -18.31
C TYR A 624 -20.58 -9.58 -18.55
N SER A 625 -19.46 -9.65 -19.26
CA SER A 625 -18.73 -10.89 -19.53
C SER A 625 -17.42 -10.86 -18.76
N VAL A 626 -17.25 -11.79 -17.84
CA VAL A 626 -16.07 -11.95 -16.99
C VAL A 626 -15.38 -13.25 -17.41
N ALA A 627 -14.09 -13.16 -17.73
CA ALA A 627 -13.30 -14.34 -18.08
C ALA A 627 -13.26 -15.34 -16.90
N PRO A 628 -13.19 -16.66 -17.16
CA PRO A 628 -13.05 -17.67 -16.11
C PRO A 628 -11.88 -17.36 -15.17
N ILE A 629 -12.17 -17.21 -13.87
CA ILE A 629 -11.14 -16.94 -12.86
C ILE A 629 -10.70 -18.25 -12.19
N SER A 630 -9.40 -18.51 -12.24
CA SER A 630 -8.79 -19.71 -11.67
C SER A 630 -9.03 -19.83 -10.16
N LYS A 631 -9.08 -21.08 -9.68
CA LYS A 631 -9.21 -21.43 -8.26
C LYS A 631 -8.18 -20.68 -7.41
N GLY A 632 -8.61 -20.07 -6.31
CA GLY A 632 -7.76 -19.38 -5.36
C GLY A 632 -7.30 -17.97 -5.77
N VAL A 633 -7.56 -17.51 -6.99
CA VAL A 633 -7.09 -16.18 -7.44
C VAL A 633 -7.81 -15.05 -6.72
N LEU A 634 -9.16 -15.11 -6.63
CA LEU A 634 -9.92 -14.06 -5.94
C LEU A 634 -9.69 -14.08 -4.43
N GLY A 635 -9.64 -15.26 -3.80
CA GLY A 635 -9.32 -15.38 -2.37
C GLY A 635 -7.95 -14.80 -2.02
N LYS A 636 -6.91 -15.08 -2.82
CA LYS A 636 -5.57 -14.49 -2.64
C LYS A 636 -5.56 -12.98 -2.85
N ALA A 637 -6.25 -12.50 -3.88
CA ALA A 637 -6.36 -11.05 -4.13
C ALA A 637 -7.00 -10.33 -2.95
N PHE A 638 -8.09 -10.87 -2.39
CA PHE A 638 -8.73 -10.31 -1.21
C PHE A 638 -7.82 -10.33 0.03
N LEU A 639 -7.19 -11.48 0.33
CA LEU A 639 -6.26 -11.60 1.46
C LEU A 639 -5.08 -10.64 1.34
N HIS A 640 -4.53 -10.48 0.14
CA HIS A 640 -3.46 -9.52 -0.14
C HIS A 640 -3.92 -8.08 0.16
N ARG A 641 -5.14 -7.68 -0.24
CA ARG A 641 -5.68 -6.34 0.05
C ARG A 641 -5.87 -6.10 1.55
N ILE A 642 -6.41 -7.08 2.27
CA ILE A 642 -6.54 -6.99 3.73
C ILE A 642 -5.17 -6.87 4.39
N ARG A 643 -4.16 -7.66 3.97
CA ARG A 643 -2.79 -7.52 4.47
C ARG A 643 -2.24 -6.10 4.23
N SER A 644 -2.36 -5.60 3.01
CA SER A 644 -1.89 -4.26 2.63
C SER A 644 -2.53 -3.17 3.49
N GLN A 645 -3.85 -3.23 3.70
CA GLN A 645 -4.57 -2.24 4.50
C GLN A 645 -4.22 -2.28 5.99
N LEU A 646 -4.05 -3.48 6.57
CA LEU A 646 -3.63 -3.61 7.97
C LEU A 646 -2.18 -3.14 8.18
N LEU A 647 -1.29 -3.41 7.23
CA LEU A 647 0.08 -2.87 7.24
C LEU A 647 0.06 -1.36 7.12
N ALA A 648 -0.75 -0.79 6.22
CA ALA A 648 -0.87 0.66 6.10
C ALA A 648 -1.40 1.32 7.38
N LEU A 649 -2.39 0.70 8.03
CA LEU A 649 -2.89 1.13 9.33
C LEU A 649 -1.77 1.12 10.39
N GLU A 650 -1.01 0.02 10.50
CA GLU A 650 0.10 -0.09 11.45
C GLU A 650 1.19 0.95 11.17
N ASN A 651 1.62 1.06 9.91
CA ASN A 651 2.76 1.86 9.50
C ASN A 651 2.49 3.37 9.57
N THR A 652 1.24 3.80 9.40
CA THR A 652 0.91 5.23 9.25
C THR A 652 0.02 5.79 10.35
N GLN A 653 -0.78 4.95 11.03
CA GLN A 653 -1.82 5.43 11.96
C GLN A 653 -1.57 5.06 13.42
N LEU A 654 -0.58 4.21 13.71
CA LEU A 654 -0.30 3.79 15.09
C LEU A 654 -0.06 4.98 16.04
N PRO A 655 0.71 6.04 15.70
CA PRO A 655 0.87 7.20 16.58
C PRO A 655 -0.46 7.88 16.95
N THR A 656 -1.35 8.06 15.98
CA THR A 656 -2.69 8.63 16.21
C THR A 656 -3.55 7.72 17.09
N LEU A 657 -3.51 6.40 16.84
CA LEU A 657 -4.22 5.42 17.66
C LEU A 657 -3.78 5.48 19.13
N LEU A 658 -2.47 5.64 19.38
CA LEU A 658 -1.93 5.79 20.73
C LEU A 658 -2.40 7.09 21.40
N ASN A 659 -2.44 8.20 20.67
CA ASN A 659 -2.98 9.48 21.18
C ASN A 659 -4.48 9.38 21.51
N PHE A 660 -5.24 8.60 20.74
CA PHE A 660 -6.64 8.31 21.06
C PHE A 660 -6.74 7.49 22.35
N ALA A 661 -5.91 6.45 22.50
CA ALA A 661 -5.89 5.61 23.69
C ALA A 661 -5.61 6.43 24.95
N GLU A 662 -4.65 7.35 24.90
CA GLU A 662 -4.34 8.26 26.01
C GLU A 662 -5.50 9.19 26.36
N SER A 663 -6.18 9.73 25.35
CA SER A 663 -7.35 10.60 25.56
C SER A 663 -8.52 9.86 26.19
N ILE A 664 -8.78 8.63 25.76
CA ILE A 664 -9.83 7.76 26.32
C ILE A 664 -9.47 7.31 27.74
N ALA A 665 -8.23 6.88 27.96
CA ALA A 665 -7.77 6.46 29.28
C ALA A 665 -7.86 7.60 30.30
N ARG A 666 -7.59 8.85 29.90
CA ARG A 666 -7.80 10.04 30.75
C ARG A 666 -9.26 10.23 31.15
N GLU A 667 -10.20 10.04 30.22
CA GLU A 667 -11.64 10.10 30.53
C GLU A 667 -12.04 9.01 31.52
N SER A 668 -11.63 7.77 31.27
CA SER A 668 -11.95 6.64 32.14
C SER A 668 -11.36 6.76 33.54
N LYS A 669 -10.12 7.24 33.69
CA LYS A 669 -9.50 7.54 35.00
C LYS A 669 -10.22 8.65 35.75
N ALA A 670 -10.86 9.57 35.04
CA ALA A 670 -11.69 10.62 35.61
C ALA A 670 -13.16 10.17 35.87
N GLY A 671 -13.45 8.87 35.82
CA GLY A 671 -14.77 8.30 36.05
C GLY A 671 -15.77 8.52 34.92
N ARG A 672 -15.32 9.00 33.75
CA ARG A 672 -16.18 9.27 32.60
C ARG A 672 -16.08 8.18 31.53
N ARG A 673 -17.19 7.95 30.85
CA ARG A 673 -17.32 6.99 29.76
C ARG A 673 -17.08 7.67 28.42
N THR A 674 -16.43 6.98 27.49
CA THR A 674 -16.34 7.45 26.10
C THR A 674 -17.51 6.88 25.31
N VAL A 675 -18.24 7.74 24.61
CA VAL A 675 -19.28 7.28 23.68
C VAL A 675 -18.62 6.86 22.38
N VAL A 676 -18.88 5.64 21.92
CA VAL A 676 -18.51 5.21 20.57
C VAL A 676 -19.71 5.42 19.65
N ALA A 677 -19.65 6.46 18.83
CA ALA A 677 -20.65 6.76 17.80
C ALA A 677 -20.37 5.87 16.58
N SER A 678 -20.89 4.65 16.58
CA SER A 678 -20.56 3.63 15.58
C SER A 678 -21.52 3.63 14.40
N SER A 679 -21.07 3.22 13.21
CA SER A 679 -21.95 2.88 12.09
C SER A 679 -21.40 1.69 11.32
N GLY A 680 -22.24 0.79 10.86
CA GLY A 680 -21.87 -0.32 9.97
C GLY A 680 -22.40 -1.67 10.40
N HIS A 681 -21.95 -2.71 9.71
CA HIS A 681 -22.60 -4.01 9.75
C HIS A 681 -22.26 -4.83 11.01
N MET A 682 -21.02 -4.86 11.48
CA MET A 682 -20.64 -5.70 12.64
C MET A 682 -20.68 -4.97 14.00
N VAL A 683 -20.66 -3.64 14.00
CA VAL A 683 -20.29 -2.82 15.17
C VAL A 683 -21.17 -3.02 16.40
N MET A 684 -22.45 -3.34 16.22
CA MET A 684 -23.40 -3.57 17.32
C MET A 684 -23.09 -4.84 18.15
N HIS A 685 -22.29 -5.76 17.61
CA HIS A 685 -21.99 -7.05 18.24
C HIS A 685 -20.68 -7.06 19.04
N TYR A 686 -19.75 -6.13 18.81
CA TYR A 686 -18.47 -6.10 19.52
C TYR A 686 -18.17 -4.79 20.27
N VAL A 687 -18.66 -3.63 19.78
CA VAL A 687 -18.37 -2.33 20.41
C VAL A 687 -19.11 -2.16 21.73
N GLY A 688 -18.36 -1.89 22.80
CA GLY A 688 -18.81 -1.77 24.19
C GLY A 688 -19.36 -3.07 24.79
N LYS A 689 -18.98 -4.25 24.30
CA LYS A 689 -19.61 -5.54 24.68
C LYS A 689 -18.71 -6.48 25.49
N TYR A 690 -17.40 -6.35 25.39
CA TYR A 690 -16.42 -7.28 25.94
C TYR A 690 -15.50 -6.54 26.91
N SER A 691 -14.19 -6.69 26.79
CA SER A 691 -13.20 -6.00 27.63
C SER A 691 -13.28 -4.48 27.48
N ASP A 692 -13.65 -3.98 26.31
CA ASP A 692 -13.93 -2.57 25.99
C ASP A 692 -15.11 -1.97 26.77
N SER A 693 -16.02 -2.80 27.29
CA SER A 693 -17.05 -2.33 28.23
C SER A 693 -16.46 -1.66 29.47
N ALA A 694 -15.15 -1.84 29.76
CA ALA A 694 -14.42 -1.12 30.79
C ALA A 694 -14.34 0.40 30.55
N TRP A 695 -14.44 0.88 29.31
CA TRP A 695 -14.30 2.31 28.97
C TRP A 695 -15.36 2.86 27.99
N ALA A 696 -16.00 2.00 27.19
CA ALA A 696 -16.78 2.39 26.02
C ALA A 696 -18.29 2.13 26.13
N ASP A 697 -19.13 3.12 25.80
CA ASP A 697 -20.57 2.94 25.58
C ASP A 697 -20.91 3.11 24.10
N ASN A 698 -21.52 2.09 23.49
CA ASN A 698 -21.88 2.14 22.08
C ASN A 698 -23.22 2.87 21.86
N ILE A 699 -23.22 3.81 20.92
CA ILE A 699 -24.43 4.39 20.34
C ILE A 699 -24.29 4.30 18.82
N GLU A 700 -25.16 3.54 18.17
CA GLU A 700 -25.21 3.49 16.72
C GLU A 700 -25.70 4.83 16.15
N VAL A 701 -25.00 5.35 15.15
CA VAL A 701 -25.21 6.65 14.48
C VAL A 701 -24.95 6.50 12.99
N HIS A 702 -26.01 6.22 12.24
CA HIS A 702 -26.04 6.25 10.78
C HIS A 702 -26.85 7.46 10.30
N GLU A 703 -26.30 8.23 9.36
CA GLU A 703 -26.86 9.51 8.87
C GLU A 703 -28.26 9.41 8.25
N ASN A 704 -28.61 8.21 7.80
CA ASN A 704 -29.89 7.89 7.16
C ASN A 704 -30.89 7.19 8.09
N VAL A 705 -30.57 7.01 9.38
CA VAL A 705 -31.44 6.32 10.34
C VAL A 705 -31.83 7.28 11.46
N GLU A 706 -33.00 7.92 11.30
CA GLU A 706 -33.46 8.99 12.20
C GLU A 706 -33.57 8.55 13.67
N SER A 707 -33.97 7.31 13.92
CA SER A 707 -34.03 6.75 15.28
C SER A 707 -32.65 6.68 15.95
N GLN A 708 -31.58 6.43 15.19
CA GLN A 708 -30.21 6.40 15.68
C GLN A 708 -29.71 7.82 15.99
N LEU A 709 -29.98 8.79 15.11
CA LEU A 709 -29.65 10.20 15.36
C LEU A 709 -30.34 10.72 16.63
N ASN A 710 -31.62 10.43 16.81
CA ASN A 710 -32.37 10.84 18.00
C ASN A 710 -31.92 10.10 19.27
N ASN A 711 -31.54 8.84 19.16
CA ASN A 711 -30.94 8.10 20.26
C ASN A 711 -29.62 8.74 20.73
N PHE A 712 -28.77 9.18 19.81
CA PHE A 712 -27.55 9.93 20.14
C PHE A 712 -27.87 11.28 20.81
N LYS A 713 -28.80 12.08 20.25
CA LYS A 713 -29.26 13.33 20.89
C LYS A 713 -29.71 13.12 22.32
N LYS A 714 -30.40 12.01 22.60
CA LYS A 714 -30.93 11.71 23.94
C LYS A 714 -29.84 11.21 24.90
N LYS A 715 -28.97 10.29 24.47
CA LYS A 715 -28.07 9.54 25.35
C LYS A 715 -26.65 10.10 25.42
N ALA A 716 -26.17 10.78 24.38
CA ALA A 716 -24.81 11.31 24.39
C ALA A 716 -24.68 12.49 25.38
N PRO A 717 -23.67 12.46 26.28
CA PRO A 717 -23.46 13.52 27.26
C PRO A 717 -22.98 14.80 26.58
N GLN A 718 -23.45 15.95 27.10
CA GLN A 718 -22.97 17.27 26.69
C GLN A 718 -21.47 17.40 27.01
N GLY A 719 -20.64 17.84 26.06
CA GLY A 719 -19.20 18.00 26.27
C GLY A 719 -18.39 16.71 26.34
N GLY A 720 -19.06 15.55 26.27
CA GLY A 720 -18.42 14.24 26.40
C GLY A 720 -17.46 13.92 25.26
N LEU A 721 -16.51 13.02 25.53
CA LEU A 721 -15.63 12.47 24.51
C LEU A 721 -16.39 11.45 23.65
N VAL A 722 -16.32 11.63 22.33
CA VAL A 722 -16.92 10.75 21.33
C VAL A 722 -15.83 10.17 20.46
N LEU A 723 -15.80 8.85 20.33
CA LEU A 723 -15.09 8.15 19.27
C LEU A 723 -16.06 7.91 18.11
N ARG A 724 -15.89 8.60 16.99
CA ARG A 724 -16.64 8.33 15.77
C ARG A 724 -15.98 7.18 15.01
N LEU A 725 -16.61 6.00 15.05
CA LEU A 725 -16.23 4.84 14.24
C LEU A 725 -17.07 4.79 12.95
N GLY A 726 -16.66 5.57 11.95
CA GLY A 726 -17.39 5.85 10.70
C GLY A 726 -17.01 4.95 9.53
N TYR A 727 -17.52 5.29 8.34
CA TYR A 727 -17.13 4.69 7.05
C TYR A 727 -16.22 5.63 6.28
N PHE A 728 -16.81 6.63 5.61
CA PHE A 728 -16.12 7.58 4.74
C PHE A 728 -16.50 9.01 5.10
N GLY A 729 -15.51 9.81 5.51
CA GLY A 729 -15.69 11.21 5.90
C GLY A 729 -16.64 11.40 7.08
N LEU A 730 -17.28 12.57 7.13
CA LEU A 730 -18.27 12.91 8.16
C LEU A 730 -19.43 13.66 7.52
N SER A 731 -20.65 13.11 7.62
CA SER A 731 -21.82 13.76 7.05
C SER A 731 -22.21 15.02 7.85
N PRO A 732 -22.79 16.04 7.20
CA PRO A 732 -23.22 17.27 7.89
C PRO A 732 -24.18 16.98 9.05
N LYS A 733 -25.14 16.06 8.87
CA LYS A 733 -26.09 15.67 9.91
C LYS A 733 -25.41 15.14 11.17
N VAL A 734 -24.35 14.34 11.03
CA VAL A 734 -23.63 13.76 12.17
C VAL A 734 -22.68 14.78 12.79
N ASP A 735 -22.04 15.62 11.96
CA ASP A 735 -21.22 16.74 12.42
C ASP A 735 -22.04 17.74 13.28
N ASP A 736 -23.23 18.12 12.80
CA ASP A 736 -24.15 19.02 13.52
C ASP A 736 -24.57 18.44 14.88
N LEU A 737 -24.75 17.12 15.00
CA LEU A 737 -25.02 16.46 16.28
C LEU A 737 -23.86 16.66 17.26
N PHE A 738 -22.63 16.42 16.81
CA PHE A 738 -21.45 16.56 17.65
C PHE A 738 -21.26 18.01 18.10
N LYS A 739 -21.46 18.97 17.18
CA LYS A 739 -21.42 20.42 17.47
C LYS A 739 -22.49 20.85 18.47
N ALA A 740 -23.75 20.44 18.28
CA ALA A 740 -24.85 20.76 19.18
C ALA A 740 -24.59 20.25 20.61
N LYS A 741 -24.02 19.05 20.72
CA LYS A 741 -23.61 18.46 22.00
C LYS A 741 -22.28 18.97 22.53
N LYS A 742 -21.58 19.84 21.79
CA LYS A 742 -20.23 20.34 22.09
C LYS A 742 -19.24 19.19 22.38
N ASN A 743 -19.40 18.06 21.67
CA ASN A 743 -18.56 16.88 21.92
C ASN A 743 -17.11 17.13 21.49
N ARG A 744 -16.18 16.56 22.26
CA ARG A 744 -14.80 16.39 21.82
C ARG A 744 -14.74 15.11 20.99
N VAL A 745 -14.31 15.19 19.74
CA VAL A 745 -14.42 14.07 18.79
C VAL A 745 -13.03 13.52 18.44
N LEU A 746 -12.88 12.21 18.58
CA LEU A 746 -11.83 11.41 17.98
C LEU A 746 -12.46 10.67 16.78
N LEU A 747 -11.92 10.87 15.58
CA LEU A 747 -12.53 10.39 14.35
C LEU A 747 -11.73 9.24 13.74
N MET A 748 -12.39 8.10 13.53
CA MET A 748 -11.90 6.96 12.75
C MET A 748 -12.79 6.79 11.53
N ALA A 749 -12.32 7.21 10.36
CA ALA A 749 -13.02 7.04 9.09
C ALA A 749 -12.01 7.07 7.94
N ALA A 750 -12.36 6.48 6.80
CA ALA A 750 -11.61 6.64 5.57
C ALA A 750 -12.01 7.94 4.85
N GLU A 751 -11.24 8.30 3.82
CA GLU A 751 -11.50 9.48 3.00
C GLU A 751 -12.81 9.37 2.22
N ASN A 752 -13.48 10.52 2.02
CA ASN A 752 -14.64 10.63 1.15
C ASN A 752 -14.34 11.68 0.08
N PRO A 753 -14.46 11.35 -1.22
CA PRO A 753 -14.17 12.29 -2.30
C PRO A 753 -15.23 13.41 -2.40
N ARG A 754 -16.38 13.28 -1.73
CA ARG A 754 -17.43 14.30 -1.74
C ARG A 754 -17.09 15.43 -0.78
N SER A 755 -17.15 16.67 -1.28
CA SER A 755 -16.84 17.88 -0.51
C SER A 755 -17.78 18.11 0.68
N ASP A 756 -19.05 17.69 0.61
CA ASP A 756 -19.99 17.82 1.71
C ASP A 756 -19.68 16.89 2.90
N PHE A 757 -18.81 15.89 2.72
CA PHE A 757 -18.31 15.02 3.78
C PHE A 757 -16.92 15.42 4.31
N ALA A 758 -16.36 16.52 3.80
CA ALA A 758 -14.99 16.94 4.07
C ALA A 758 -14.78 17.54 5.47
N SER A 759 -15.83 17.78 6.26
CA SER A 759 -15.69 18.39 7.60
C SER A 759 -14.87 17.53 8.58
N HIS A 760 -14.74 16.23 8.30
CA HIS A 760 -13.81 15.34 9.01
C HIS A 760 -12.34 15.84 8.98
N LEU A 761 -11.95 16.62 7.96
CA LEU A 761 -10.62 17.22 7.86
C LEU A 761 -10.35 18.28 8.93
N ASN A 762 -11.39 18.87 9.51
CA ASN A 762 -11.29 19.91 10.53
C ASN A 762 -11.02 19.35 11.94
N TYR A 763 -11.07 18.02 12.12
CA TYR A 763 -10.85 17.38 13.41
C TYR A 763 -9.37 17.01 13.55
N PRO A 764 -8.67 17.55 14.56
CA PRO A 764 -7.24 17.27 14.75
C PRO A 764 -7.00 15.81 15.20
N GLY A 765 -7.94 15.22 15.94
CA GLY A 765 -7.90 13.80 16.30
C GLY A 765 -8.52 12.94 15.21
N ARG A 766 -7.81 12.71 14.11
CA ARG A 766 -8.28 11.88 12.98
C ARG A 766 -7.32 10.73 12.69
N LEU A 767 -7.87 9.52 12.68
CA LEU A 767 -7.25 8.30 12.19
C LEU A 767 -7.92 7.89 10.87
N ASP A 768 -7.10 7.73 9.82
CA ASP A 768 -7.56 7.22 8.52
C ASP A 768 -7.62 5.69 8.56
N LEU A 769 -8.74 5.11 8.13
CA LEU A 769 -8.89 3.65 8.04
C LEU A 769 -8.25 3.05 6.76
N GLY A 770 -7.77 3.87 5.82
CA GLY A 770 -7.07 3.39 4.62
C GLY A 770 -7.97 2.60 3.66
N LEU A 771 -9.27 2.89 3.65
CA LEU A 771 -10.24 2.21 2.80
C LEU A 771 -10.45 2.99 1.51
N ALA A 772 -10.43 2.30 0.36
CA ALA A 772 -10.85 2.90 -0.88
C ALA A 772 -12.35 3.25 -0.83
N PHE A 773 -12.71 4.40 -1.41
CA PHE A 773 -14.10 4.83 -1.47
C PHE A 773 -14.97 3.83 -2.22
N GLY A 774 -16.15 3.53 -1.66
CA GLY A 774 -17.07 2.53 -2.20
C GLY A 774 -17.01 1.16 -1.50
N ASP A 775 -16.11 0.97 -0.54
CA ASP A 775 -16.06 -0.23 0.34
C ASP A 775 -15.99 -1.56 -0.43
N ALA A 776 -15.17 -1.62 -1.47
CA ALA A 776 -14.83 -2.87 -2.16
C ALA A 776 -13.40 -2.78 -2.71
N CYS A 777 -12.62 -3.86 -2.63
CA CYS A 777 -11.16 -3.78 -2.82
C CYS A 777 -10.56 -4.74 -3.87
N VAL A 778 -11.34 -5.62 -4.48
CA VAL A 778 -10.85 -6.56 -5.51
C VAL A 778 -11.49 -6.26 -6.86
N PRO A 779 -10.82 -5.53 -7.78
CA PRO A 779 -11.32 -5.32 -9.12
C PRO A 779 -11.26 -6.62 -9.93
N ILE A 780 -12.20 -6.77 -10.86
CA ILE A 780 -12.25 -7.90 -11.81
C ILE A 780 -12.34 -7.32 -13.22
N GLU A 781 -11.45 -7.78 -14.10
CA GLU A 781 -11.48 -7.39 -15.51
C GLU A 781 -12.82 -7.80 -16.17
N GLY A 782 -13.44 -6.86 -16.87
CA GLY A 782 -14.76 -7.04 -17.50
C GLY A 782 -15.95 -6.79 -16.58
N TYR A 783 -15.75 -6.43 -15.30
CA TYR A 783 -16.83 -6.09 -14.36
C TYR A 783 -16.72 -4.64 -13.85
N PRO A 784 -17.82 -3.86 -13.79
CA PRO A 784 -17.74 -2.41 -13.58
C PRO A 784 -17.54 -1.97 -12.12
N ILE A 785 -17.50 -2.91 -11.17
CA ILE A 785 -17.29 -2.62 -9.75
C ILE A 785 -16.27 -3.58 -9.14
N ALA A 786 -15.53 -3.10 -8.15
CA ALA A 786 -14.72 -3.98 -7.30
C ALA A 786 -15.61 -4.83 -6.39
N LEU A 787 -15.06 -5.96 -5.95
CA LEU A 787 -15.70 -6.91 -5.06
C LEU A 787 -15.07 -6.92 -3.66
N PHE A 788 -15.82 -7.47 -2.72
CA PHE A 788 -15.48 -7.76 -1.33
C PHE A 788 -15.11 -6.54 -0.48
N PRO A 789 -15.88 -6.26 0.59
CA PRO A 789 -15.67 -5.08 1.42
C PRO A 789 -14.58 -5.33 2.48
N PRO A 790 -13.61 -4.41 2.62
CA PRO A 790 -12.61 -4.49 3.69
C PRO A 790 -13.06 -3.85 5.00
N SER A 791 -14.03 -2.91 4.97
CA SER A 791 -14.27 -2.01 6.10
C SER A 791 -14.63 -2.70 7.41
N GLY A 792 -15.36 -3.82 7.37
CA GLY A 792 -15.73 -4.55 8.58
C GLY A 792 -14.50 -5.04 9.33
N ILE A 793 -13.58 -5.66 8.59
CA ILE A 793 -12.34 -6.24 9.07
C ILE A 793 -11.40 -5.14 9.60
N VAL A 794 -11.15 -4.10 8.79
CA VAL A 794 -10.19 -3.04 9.15
C VAL A 794 -10.69 -2.19 10.32
N LYS A 795 -12.00 -1.89 10.39
CA LYS A 795 -12.58 -1.16 11.52
C LYS A 795 -12.54 -1.94 12.81
N ALA A 796 -12.86 -3.22 12.75
CA ALA A 796 -12.74 -4.10 13.90
C ALA A 796 -11.29 -4.19 14.37
N ALA A 797 -10.34 -4.36 13.44
CA ALA A 797 -8.92 -4.41 13.77
C ALA A 797 -8.44 -3.10 14.44
N ALA A 798 -8.76 -1.94 13.86
CA ALA A 798 -8.39 -0.64 14.44
C ALA A 798 -9.03 -0.40 15.82
N TYR A 799 -10.29 -0.78 16.00
CA TYR A 799 -11.00 -0.63 17.27
C TYR A 799 -10.43 -1.53 18.36
N GLU A 800 -10.16 -2.81 18.06
CA GLU A 800 -9.57 -3.75 19.02
C GLU A 800 -8.12 -3.39 19.35
N SER A 801 -7.34 -2.92 18.37
CA SER A 801 -6.02 -2.32 18.62
C SER A 801 -6.10 -1.13 19.59
N LEU A 802 -7.07 -0.24 19.41
CA LEU A 802 -7.30 0.87 20.33
C LEU A 802 -7.71 0.37 21.72
N ASN A 803 -8.64 -0.58 21.79
CA ASN A 803 -9.11 -1.17 23.03
C ASN A 803 -7.95 -1.73 23.87
N LEU A 804 -7.06 -2.50 23.24
CA LEU A 804 -5.88 -3.07 23.89
C LEU A 804 -4.97 -2.00 24.50
N GLU A 805 -4.74 -0.88 23.82
CA GLU A 805 -3.90 0.21 24.33
C GLU A 805 -4.59 0.98 25.46
N VAL A 806 -5.91 1.18 25.38
CA VAL A 806 -6.69 1.78 26.47
C VAL A 806 -6.60 0.90 27.72
N LEU A 807 -6.84 -0.41 27.60
CA LEU A 807 -6.78 -1.34 28.73
C LEU A 807 -5.39 -1.38 29.36
N ARG A 808 -4.33 -1.40 28.54
CA ARG A 808 -2.94 -1.27 29.02
C ARG A 808 -2.75 -0.01 29.86
N LEU A 809 -3.26 1.14 29.42
CA LEU A 809 -3.16 2.41 30.15
C LEU A 809 -4.03 2.46 31.42
N LEU A 810 -5.04 1.62 31.51
CA LEU A 810 -5.88 1.43 32.71
C LEU A 810 -5.35 0.36 33.67
N GLY A 811 -4.27 -0.35 33.30
CA GLY A 811 -3.70 -1.44 34.10
C GLY A 811 -4.59 -2.69 34.13
N LYS A 812 -5.33 -2.94 33.05
CA LYS A 812 -6.27 -4.06 32.90
C LYS A 812 -5.84 -5.05 31.83
#